data_AF-A0A9R0DF63-F1
#
_entry.id   AF-A0A9R0DF63-F1
#
_cell.length_a   1.000
_cell.length_b   1.000
_cell.length_c   1.000
_cell.angle_alpha   90.00
_cell.angle_beta   90.00
_cell.angle_gamma   90.00
#
_symmetry.space_group_name_H-M   'P 1'
#
loop_
_entity.id
_entity.type
_entity.pdbx_description
1 polymer ?
#
loop_
_entity_poly.entity_id
_entity_poly.type
_entity_poly.pdbx_seq_one_letter_code
_entity_poly.pdbx_strand_id
1 'polypeptide(L)'
;MAPSTDWDEIKRLAADFQKAQLSSTSLRLSERNCIEIVTKLIELKLIDVIFTTDGKEYLTPQQLIKEIKDELYVHGGRINTVDVAKELNVDLSQINNCVSEIIKGKEVQLVSGYLIAHYYLEKVAREVNEKLQLQGQISVGELSLQYDLPAELLQHNVLEKYLGKIIFGKQDPSEPRTFYTEEYITRTKAKIRGALMGLLKPTPVAVIVNHCNLTDRLFSSLYDQLNAPGVLTGRQAGALYVPSCYTKSQNDWVMSFYKQNNYLEYDALSRLGISDPKGYVKRILTNEDLTFLSSCVIGSQIKQQLETALEECIASRSYLDVVTLLPSVLTDTDIENVLDELLKKSKSTILFDNTVFSNHYIETLKQACMPLTQQKAESVVKSGVYQQFHMEKQINKAAEFAQTSHVDHKAERREERRRKAASGKGGGGTQGRETKTKAVKKHARGKQNTHDSDSDEGPSVTKKSQAQLEIISVDDVENVIKQTLENEGLEDLVTRIAEHLQGGLNQIGLKIAKETADKLLQDASQNRKQTHTSAQDKINILVNDIKLYEKGLKSLPADQQPQFIKYLLKSLGGDVLAELCKYAANQCNISVQGEVLTVEQRNKIINDLPDEFMKPLVSLNGTLSEQNMESFFQAIDACLSEFGMILKKVDKKKDKLLVQNHREKLISELETCEDPALSLHMAVLAIFTIVTQNMLHASGRQVPIIISYLKTQLKEDDYERLQLWHELVSKYLTSAEEEKTEVEEKLLQELPLLKNMVQEIKKYK
;
A
#
# COMPACT_ATOMS: atom_id res chain seq x y z
N MET A 1 -50.38 -96.30 -66.16
CA MET A 1 -50.93 -96.36 -67.54
C MET A 1 -52.45 -96.35 -67.41
N ALA A 2 -53.10 -95.50 -68.22
CA ALA A 2 -54.50 -95.04 -68.23
C ALA A 2 -54.95 -94.19 -67.01
N PRO A 3 -55.67 -93.06 -67.20
CA PRO A 3 -56.33 -92.62 -68.43
C PRO A 3 -55.85 -91.23 -68.92
N SER A 4 -55.14 -91.19 -70.05
CA SER A 4 -55.20 -90.05 -70.99
C SER A 4 -56.43 -90.17 -71.91
N THR A 5 -57.18 -91.27 -71.79
CA THR A 5 -58.48 -91.51 -72.42
C THR A 5 -59.59 -90.63 -71.83
N ASP A 6 -59.52 -90.29 -70.54
CA ASP A 6 -60.58 -89.56 -69.85
C ASP A 6 -60.72 -88.11 -70.34
N TRP A 7 -59.65 -87.38 -70.63
CA TRP A 7 -59.78 -85.94 -70.95
C TRP A 7 -60.27 -85.66 -72.37
N ASP A 8 -59.85 -86.46 -73.36
CA ASP A 8 -60.37 -86.34 -74.73
C ASP A 8 -61.80 -86.90 -74.83
N GLU A 9 -62.13 -87.90 -74.02
CA GLU A 9 -63.50 -88.38 -73.85
C GLU A 9 -64.38 -87.35 -73.14
N ILE A 10 -63.91 -86.71 -72.07
CA ILE A 10 -64.60 -85.59 -71.39
C ILE A 10 -64.82 -84.43 -72.36
N LYS A 11 -63.82 -84.05 -73.18
CA LYS A 11 -63.98 -83.00 -74.20
C LYS A 11 -65.02 -83.38 -75.25
N ARG A 12 -65.01 -84.64 -75.70
CA ARG A 12 -66.01 -85.15 -76.64
C ARG A 12 -67.41 -85.15 -76.03
N LEU A 13 -67.56 -85.65 -74.80
CA LEU A 13 -68.80 -85.64 -74.04
C LEU A 13 -69.30 -84.21 -73.78
N ALA A 14 -68.40 -83.27 -73.47
CA ALA A 14 -68.74 -81.86 -73.31
C ALA A 14 -69.21 -81.24 -74.63
N ALA A 15 -68.57 -81.57 -75.76
CA ALA A 15 -68.98 -81.09 -77.08
C ALA A 15 -70.32 -81.70 -77.53
N ASP A 16 -70.55 -82.99 -77.26
CA ASP A 16 -71.81 -83.66 -77.54
C ASP A 16 -72.93 -83.15 -76.62
N PHE A 17 -72.62 -82.87 -75.36
CA PHE A 17 -73.52 -82.18 -74.43
C PHE A 17 -73.86 -80.77 -74.90
N GLN A 18 -72.87 -79.98 -75.33
CA GLN A 18 -73.09 -78.63 -75.87
C GLN A 18 -73.98 -78.66 -77.12
N LYS A 19 -73.76 -79.62 -78.04
CA LYS A 19 -74.65 -79.83 -79.19
C LYS A 19 -76.07 -80.19 -78.76
N ALA A 20 -76.22 -81.05 -77.75
CA ALA A 20 -77.53 -81.41 -77.21
C ALA A 20 -78.26 -80.19 -76.61
N GLN A 21 -77.55 -79.33 -75.86
CA GLN A 21 -78.09 -78.10 -75.29
C GLN A 21 -78.57 -77.07 -76.34
N LEU A 22 -77.94 -77.05 -77.52
CA LEU A 22 -78.30 -76.15 -78.64
C LEU A 22 -79.38 -76.70 -79.58
N SER A 23 -79.72 -77.99 -79.48
CA SER A 23 -80.58 -78.69 -80.44
C SER A 23 -82.09 -78.49 -80.22
N SER A 24 -82.58 -78.62 -78.98
CA SER A 24 -84.01 -78.46 -78.66
C SER A 24 -84.20 -77.87 -77.26
N THR A 25 -85.27 -77.08 -77.09
CA THR A 25 -85.61 -76.45 -75.80
C THR A 25 -85.92 -77.47 -74.69
N SER A 26 -86.37 -78.68 -75.02
CA SER A 26 -86.62 -79.76 -74.04
C SER A 26 -85.35 -80.39 -73.47
N LEU A 27 -84.22 -80.31 -74.17
CA LEU A 27 -82.92 -80.85 -73.74
C LEU A 27 -82.05 -79.78 -73.07
N ARG A 28 -82.47 -78.51 -73.13
CA ARG A 28 -81.75 -77.39 -72.51
C ARG A 28 -81.94 -77.41 -71.00
N LEU A 29 -80.84 -77.40 -70.25
CA LEU A 29 -80.88 -77.24 -68.81
C LEU A 29 -81.41 -75.83 -68.49
N SER A 30 -82.45 -75.78 -67.67
CA SER A 30 -82.89 -74.54 -67.03
C SER A 30 -81.87 -74.13 -65.95
N GLU A 31 -81.88 -72.85 -65.58
CA GLU A 31 -81.04 -72.34 -64.48
C GLU A 31 -81.28 -73.12 -63.19
N ARG A 32 -82.55 -73.48 -62.90
CA ARG A 32 -82.92 -74.32 -61.76
C ARG A 32 -82.24 -75.69 -61.80
N ASN A 33 -82.23 -76.35 -62.96
CA ASN A 33 -81.59 -77.65 -63.10
C ASN A 33 -80.06 -77.53 -62.93
N CYS A 34 -79.45 -76.46 -63.45
CA CYS A 34 -78.03 -76.19 -63.23
C CYS A 34 -77.69 -75.97 -61.75
N ILE A 35 -78.52 -75.20 -61.03
CA ILE A 35 -78.37 -74.98 -59.58
C ILE A 35 -78.49 -76.30 -58.81
N GLU A 36 -79.48 -77.14 -59.15
CA GLU A 36 -79.67 -78.44 -58.48
C GLU A 36 -78.47 -79.39 -58.72
N ILE A 37 -77.91 -79.42 -59.94
CA ILE A 37 -76.70 -80.19 -60.27
C ILE A 37 -75.51 -79.69 -59.47
N VAL A 38 -75.25 -78.37 -59.46
CA VAL A 38 -74.13 -77.78 -58.71
C VAL A 38 -74.30 -78.02 -57.21
N THR A 39 -75.51 -77.85 -56.68
CA THR A 39 -75.83 -78.14 -55.26
C THR A 39 -75.52 -79.60 -54.93
N LYS A 40 -75.87 -80.54 -55.81
CA LYS A 40 -75.56 -81.96 -55.59
C LYS A 40 -74.06 -82.25 -55.62
N LEU A 41 -73.31 -81.57 -56.49
CA LEU A 41 -71.85 -81.68 -56.54
C LEU A 41 -71.17 -81.10 -55.28
N ILE A 42 -71.73 -80.03 -54.70
CA ILE A 42 -71.29 -79.46 -53.42
C ILE A 42 -71.59 -80.44 -52.26
N GLU A 43 -72.81 -81.01 -52.20
CA GLU A 43 -73.17 -82.02 -51.18
C GLU A 43 -72.24 -83.24 -51.19
N LEU A 44 -71.85 -83.67 -52.39
CA LEU A 44 -70.93 -84.79 -52.59
C LEU A 44 -69.46 -84.41 -52.36
N LYS A 45 -69.17 -83.14 -52.02
CA LYS A 45 -67.81 -82.58 -51.83
C LYS A 45 -66.90 -82.78 -53.05
N LEU A 46 -67.49 -82.80 -54.25
CA LEU A 46 -66.74 -82.95 -55.50
C LEU A 46 -66.25 -81.60 -56.04
N ILE A 47 -66.87 -80.49 -55.63
CA ILE A 47 -66.51 -79.12 -56.02
C ILE A 47 -66.59 -78.21 -54.79
N ASP A 48 -65.58 -77.35 -54.60
CA ASP A 48 -65.57 -76.27 -53.62
C ASP A 48 -65.86 -74.94 -54.32
N VAL A 49 -66.86 -74.21 -53.81
CA VAL A 49 -67.45 -73.05 -54.49
C VAL A 49 -67.71 -71.93 -53.49
N ILE A 50 -67.35 -70.72 -53.90
CA ILE A 50 -67.58 -69.46 -53.22
C ILE A 50 -68.77 -68.78 -53.89
N PHE A 51 -69.69 -68.28 -53.06
CA PHE A 51 -70.86 -67.54 -53.53
C PHE A 51 -70.53 -66.05 -53.60
N THR A 52 -70.93 -65.41 -54.70
CA THR A 52 -71.02 -63.96 -54.77
C THR A 52 -72.07 -63.44 -53.79
N THR A 53 -71.89 -62.23 -53.30
CA THR A 53 -72.74 -61.57 -52.29
C THR A 53 -74.15 -61.33 -52.81
N ASP A 54 -74.33 -61.24 -54.14
CA ASP A 54 -75.63 -61.13 -54.80
C ASP A 54 -76.24 -62.50 -55.16
N GLY A 55 -75.52 -63.59 -54.91
CA GLY A 55 -75.97 -64.97 -55.09
C GLY A 55 -76.12 -65.41 -56.55
N LYS A 56 -75.63 -64.65 -57.52
CA LYS A 56 -75.83 -64.94 -58.96
C LYS A 56 -74.75 -65.82 -59.56
N GLU A 57 -73.54 -65.77 -59.01
CA GLU A 57 -72.37 -66.45 -59.58
C GLU A 57 -71.68 -67.38 -58.59
N TYR A 58 -71.16 -68.48 -59.13
CA TYR A 58 -70.38 -69.50 -58.45
C TYR A 58 -68.91 -69.36 -58.84
N LEU A 59 -68.04 -69.05 -57.87
CA LEU A 59 -66.61 -68.89 -58.10
C LEU A 59 -65.85 -70.05 -57.45
N THR A 60 -64.87 -70.62 -58.16
CA THR A 60 -63.93 -71.55 -57.52
C THR A 60 -62.83 -70.75 -56.82
N PRO A 61 -62.20 -71.26 -55.74
CA PRO A 61 -61.10 -70.56 -55.07
C PRO A 61 -59.94 -70.22 -56.02
N GLN A 62 -59.65 -71.09 -57.00
CA GLN A 62 -58.62 -70.86 -58.01
C GLN A 62 -58.97 -69.71 -58.97
N GLN A 63 -60.24 -69.62 -59.37
CA GLN A 63 -60.73 -68.53 -60.21
C GLN A 63 -60.73 -67.21 -59.44
N LEU A 64 -61.14 -67.21 -58.17
CA LEU A 64 -61.08 -66.03 -57.31
C LEU A 64 -59.64 -65.53 -57.12
N ILE A 65 -58.66 -66.42 -56.94
CA ILE A 65 -57.25 -66.03 -56.88
C ILE A 65 -56.79 -65.35 -58.17
N LYS A 66 -57.24 -65.85 -59.33
CA LYS A 66 -56.93 -65.25 -60.63
C LYS A 66 -57.56 -63.86 -60.74
N GLU A 67 -58.83 -63.71 -60.40
CA GLU A 67 -59.54 -62.43 -60.43
C GLU A 67 -58.92 -61.41 -59.48
N ILE A 68 -58.53 -61.80 -58.25
CA ILE A 68 -57.80 -60.90 -57.33
C ILE A 68 -56.47 -60.43 -57.94
N LYS A 69 -55.75 -61.30 -58.67
CA LYS A 69 -54.51 -60.93 -59.36
C LYS A 69 -54.75 -60.02 -60.55
N ASP A 70 -55.81 -60.27 -61.32
CA ASP A 70 -56.21 -59.46 -62.47
C ASP A 70 -56.62 -58.06 -62.00
N GLU A 71 -57.43 -57.94 -60.94
CA GLU A 71 -57.77 -56.64 -60.33
C GLU A 71 -56.54 -55.91 -59.78
N LEU A 72 -55.65 -56.62 -59.08
CA LEU A 72 -54.39 -56.04 -58.63
C LEU A 72 -53.56 -55.49 -59.80
N TYR A 73 -53.57 -56.14 -60.96
CA TYR A 73 -52.87 -55.70 -62.16
C TYR A 73 -53.55 -54.49 -62.81
N VAL A 74 -54.88 -54.51 -62.95
CA VAL A 74 -55.68 -53.41 -63.51
C VAL A 74 -55.52 -52.12 -62.70
N HIS A 75 -55.47 -52.23 -61.38
CA HIS A 75 -55.21 -51.11 -60.46
C HIS A 75 -53.72 -50.74 -60.32
N GLY A 76 -52.87 -51.23 -61.21
CA GLY A 76 -51.47 -50.83 -61.31
C GLY A 76 -50.57 -51.33 -60.17
N GLY A 77 -50.98 -52.40 -59.49
CA GLY A 77 -50.18 -53.12 -58.50
C GLY A 77 -50.39 -52.71 -57.05
N ARG A 78 -51.39 -51.89 -56.75
CA ARG A 78 -51.83 -51.59 -55.38
C ARG A 78 -53.36 -51.51 -55.30
N ILE A 79 -53.97 -52.30 -54.43
CA ILE A 79 -55.43 -52.24 -54.18
C ILE A 79 -55.76 -52.57 -52.72
N ASN A 80 -56.79 -51.96 -52.16
CA ASN A 80 -57.31 -52.29 -50.83
C ASN A 80 -58.15 -53.57 -50.91
N THR A 81 -57.92 -54.51 -49.98
CA THR A 81 -58.70 -55.76 -49.88
C THR A 81 -60.22 -55.54 -49.78
N VAL A 82 -60.66 -54.45 -49.17
CA VAL A 82 -62.08 -54.06 -49.09
C VAL A 82 -62.63 -53.63 -50.44
N ASP A 83 -61.82 -52.97 -51.27
CA ASP A 83 -62.25 -52.53 -52.59
C ASP A 83 -62.27 -53.69 -53.58
N VAL A 84 -61.31 -54.63 -53.48
CA VAL A 84 -61.37 -55.93 -54.18
C VAL A 84 -62.67 -56.67 -53.85
N ALA A 85 -63.10 -56.65 -52.59
CA ALA A 85 -64.35 -57.29 -52.16
C ALA A 85 -65.60 -56.68 -52.78
N LYS A 86 -65.61 -55.35 -52.95
CA LYS A 86 -66.70 -54.66 -53.62
C LYS A 86 -66.69 -54.90 -55.13
N GLU A 87 -65.53 -54.87 -55.76
CA GLU A 87 -65.41 -55.01 -57.22
C GLU A 87 -65.76 -56.44 -57.68
N LEU A 88 -65.27 -57.46 -56.96
CA LEU A 88 -65.56 -58.86 -57.25
C LEU A 88 -66.91 -59.33 -56.66
N ASN A 89 -67.60 -58.50 -55.89
CA ASN A 89 -68.82 -58.85 -55.16
C ASN A 89 -68.68 -60.12 -54.28
N VAL A 90 -67.50 -60.37 -53.70
CA VAL A 90 -67.24 -61.53 -52.83
C VAL A 90 -67.03 -61.07 -51.38
N ASP A 91 -67.48 -61.88 -50.41
CA ASP A 91 -67.28 -61.59 -49.00
C ASP A 91 -65.79 -61.44 -48.62
N LEU A 92 -65.51 -60.47 -47.77
CA LEU A 92 -64.14 -60.11 -47.38
C LEU A 92 -63.40 -61.29 -46.71
N SER A 93 -64.11 -62.18 -46.01
CA SER A 93 -63.49 -63.36 -45.40
C SER A 93 -62.89 -64.31 -46.43
N GLN A 94 -63.58 -64.52 -47.56
CA GLN A 94 -63.13 -65.39 -48.65
C GLN A 94 -61.96 -64.77 -49.40
N ILE A 95 -61.99 -63.46 -49.60
CA ILE A 95 -60.85 -62.73 -50.18
C ILE A 95 -59.63 -62.83 -49.28
N ASN A 96 -59.76 -62.64 -47.96
CA ASN A 96 -58.63 -62.77 -47.04
C ASN A 96 -58.02 -64.20 -47.03
N ASN A 97 -58.85 -65.23 -47.20
CA ASN A 97 -58.39 -66.61 -47.34
C ASN A 97 -57.56 -66.80 -48.63
N CYS A 98 -58.08 -66.34 -49.77
CA CYS A 98 -57.37 -66.41 -51.05
C CYS A 98 -56.11 -65.52 -51.08
N VAL A 99 -56.16 -64.35 -50.47
CA VAL A 99 -55.01 -63.45 -50.29
C VAL A 99 -53.88 -64.12 -49.52
N SER A 100 -54.21 -64.89 -48.48
CA SER A 100 -53.23 -65.66 -47.72
C SER A 100 -52.51 -66.70 -48.58
N GLU A 101 -53.15 -67.20 -49.64
CA GLU A 101 -52.52 -68.07 -50.64
C GLU A 101 -51.67 -67.28 -51.64
N ILE A 102 -52.14 -66.12 -52.11
CA ILE A 102 -51.41 -65.24 -53.02
C ILE A 102 -50.08 -64.77 -52.42
N ILE A 103 -50.06 -64.40 -51.13
CA ILE A 103 -48.85 -63.92 -50.45
C ILE A 103 -47.76 -65.00 -50.36
N LYS A 104 -48.13 -66.30 -50.31
CA LYS A 104 -47.15 -67.40 -50.31
C LYS A 104 -46.27 -67.40 -51.56
N GLY A 105 -46.77 -66.86 -52.67
CA GLY A 105 -46.03 -66.67 -53.92
C GLY A 105 -44.90 -65.63 -53.86
N LYS A 106 -44.80 -64.83 -52.78
CA LYS A 106 -43.79 -63.77 -52.54
C LYS A 106 -43.78 -62.60 -53.53
N GLU A 107 -44.57 -62.64 -54.60
CA GLU A 107 -44.70 -61.56 -55.59
C GLU A 107 -45.57 -60.39 -55.09
N VAL A 108 -46.45 -60.66 -54.12
CA VAL A 108 -47.39 -59.70 -53.53
C VAL A 108 -47.25 -59.74 -52.02
N GLN A 109 -47.32 -58.57 -51.39
CA GLN A 109 -47.30 -58.40 -49.94
C GLN A 109 -48.55 -57.67 -49.46
N LEU A 110 -48.99 -57.98 -48.24
CA LEU A 110 -50.13 -57.31 -47.60
C LEU A 110 -49.61 -56.30 -46.57
N VAL A 111 -49.97 -55.03 -46.73
CA VAL A 111 -49.56 -53.95 -45.83
C VAL A 111 -50.77 -53.10 -45.49
N SER A 112 -51.13 -53.01 -44.20
CA SER A 112 -52.25 -52.19 -43.71
C SER A 112 -53.57 -52.38 -44.48
N GLY A 113 -53.88 -53.63 -44.90
CA GLY A 113 -55.08 -53.96 -45.68
C GLY A 113 -54.95 -53.75 -47.20
N TYR A 114 -53.79 -53.32 -47.69
CA TYR A 114 -53.49 -53.19 -49.13
C TYR A 114 -52.67 -54.36 -49.64
N LEU A 115 -53.09 -54.92 -50.77
CA LEU A 115 -52.27 -55.79 -51.60
C LEU A 115 -51.33 -54.94 -52.44
N ILE A 116 -50.04 -55.18 -52.32
CA ILE A 116 -49.00 -54.43 -53.04
C ILE A 116 -48.12 -55.42 -53.78
N ALA A 117 -48.08 -55.30 -55.11
CA ALA A 117 -47.20 -56.07 -55.96
C ALA A 117 -45.76 -55.54 -55.92
N HIS A 118 -44.78 -56.43 -56.09
CA HIS A 118 -43.37 -56.04 -56.07
C HIS A 118 -42.99 -55.04 -57.18
N TYR A 119 -43.58 -55.16 -58.37
CA TYR A 119 -43.35 -54.22 -59.48
C TYR A 119 -43.88 -52.81 -59.19
N TYR A 120 -44.90 -52.65 -58.34
CA TYR A 120 -45.38 -51.35 -57.89
C TYR A 120 -44.33 -50.66 -57.02
N LEU A 121 -43.72 -51.37 -56.07
CA LEU A 121 -42.62 -50.82 -55.26
C LEU A 121 -41.42 -50.43 -56.12
N GLU A 122 -41.11 -51.21 -57.16
CA GLU A 122 -40.03 -50.87 -58.09
C GLU A 122 -40.36 -49.59 -58.88
N LYS A 123 -41.62 -49.41 -59.31
CA LYS A 123 -42.09 -48.16 -59.91
C LYS A 123 -41.94 -46.98 -58.94
N VAL A 124 -42.38 -47.14 -57.69
CA VAL A 124 -42.19 -46.12 -56.64
C VAL A 124 -40.71 -45.82 -56.45
N ALA A 125 -39.82 -46.81 -56.45
CA ALA A 125 -38.37 -46.61 -56.35
C ALA A 125 -37.81 -45.74 -57.50
N ARG A 126 -38.30 -45.93 -58.74
CA ARG A 126 -37.90 -45.11 -59.90
C ARG A 126 -38.37 -43.66 -59.74
N GLU A 127 -39.63 -43.46 -59.36
CA GLU A 127 -40.17 -42.11 -59.13
C GLU A 127 -39.47 -41.40 -57.96
N VAL A 128 -39.14 -42.13 -56.89
CA VAL A 128 -38.34 -41.63 -55.76
C VAL A 128 -36.94 -41.23 -56.22
N ASN A 129 -36.30 -42.03 -57.08
CA ASN A 129 -35.00 -41.67 -57.64
C ASN A 129 -35.09 -40.40 -58.49
N GLU A 130 -36.08 -40.26 -59.39
CA GLU A 130 -36.26 -39.05 -60.18
C GLU A 130 -36.43 -37.80 -59.30
N LYS A 131 -37.27 -37.89 -58.26
CA LYS A 131 -37.42 -36.81 -57.27
C LYS A 131 -36.13 -36.51 -56.52
N LEU A 132 -35.41 -37.54 -56.09
CA LEU A 132 -34.12 -37.39 -55.42
C LEU A 132 -33.09 -36.70 -56.32
N GLN A 133 -33.02 -37.05 -57.61
CA GLN A 133 -32.11 -36.39 -58.56
C GLN A 133 -32.49 -34.92 -58.80
N LEU A 134 -33.79 -34.61 -58.87
CA LEU A 134 -34.27 -33.25 -59.09
C LEU A 134 -34.08 -32.34 -57.86
N GLN A 135 -34.40 -32.83 -56.67
CA GLN A 135 -34.38 -32.05 -55.43
C GLN A 135 -33.03 -32.09 -54.71
N GLY A 136 -32.25 -33.16 -54.93
CA GLY A 136 -30.96 -33.40 -54.29
C GLY A 136 -31.05 -34.01 -52.88
N GLN A 137 -32.19 -33.88 -52.21
CA GLN A 137 -32.49 -34.48 -50.91
C GLN A 137 -33.92 -35.02 -50.87
N ILE A 138 -34.16 -36.06 -50.08
CA ILE A 138 -35.52 -36.57 -49.84
C ILE A 138 -35.64 -37.18 -48.44
N SER A 139 -36.80 -37.01 -47.80
CA SER A 139 -37.11 -37.61 -46.50
C SER A 139 -38.15 -38.72 -46.62
N VAL A 140 -37.96 -39.80 -45.86
CA VAL A 140 -38.95 -40.90 -45.79
C VAL A 140 -40.28 -40.44 -45.22
N GLY A 141 -40.28 -39.42 -44.35
CA GLY A 141 -41.53 -38.84 -43.83
C GLY A 141 -42.38 -38.21 -44.94
N GLU A 142 -41.74 -37.44 -45.82
CA GLU A 142 -42.40 -36.82 -46.98
C GLU A 142 -42.92 -37.87 -47.97
N LEU A 143 -42.13 -38.91 -48.21
CA LEU A 143 -42.53 -40.02 -49.07
C LEU A 143 -43.71 -40.82 -48.49
N SER A 144 -43.73 -41.01 -47.16
CA SER A 144 -44.82 -41.71 -46.48
C SER A 144 -46.15 -40.97 -46.64
N LEU A 145 -46.14 -39.65 -46.52
CA LEU A 145 -47.31 -38.79 -46.77
C LEU A 145 -47.72 -38.78 -48.24
N GLN A 146 -46.75 -38.70 -49.16
CA GLN A 146 -47.04 -38.59 -50.59
C GLN A 146 -47.61 -39.89 -51.18
N TYR A 147 -47.04 -41.03 -50.80
CA TYR A 147 -47.43 -42.33 -51.33
C TYR A 147 -48.50 -43.01 -50.46
N ASP A 148 -48.87 -42.45 -49.31
CA ASP A 148 -49.77 -43.07 -48.33
C ASP A 148 -49.33 -44.51 -48.01
N LEU A 149 -48.05 -44.68 -47.69
CA LEU A 149 -47.43 -45.96 -47.34
C LEU A 149 -46.67 -45.84 -46.01
N PRO A 150 -46.62 -46.90 -45.19
CA PRO A 150 -45.85 -46.87 -43.95
C PRO A 150 -44.37 -46.52 -44.19
N ALA A 151 -43.84 -45.61 -43.37
CA ALA A 151 -42.47 -45.14 -43.48
C ALA A 151 -41.44 -46.29 -43.42
N GLU A 152 -41.68 -47.32 -42.60
CA GLU A 152 -40.80 -48.49 -42.50
C GLU A 152 -40.75 -49.31 -43.80
N LEU A 153 -41.90 -49.44 -44.48
CA LEU A 153 -41.97 -50.11 -45.77
C LEU A 153 -41.15 -49.34 -46.82
N LEU A 154 -41.31 -48.01 -46.85
CA LEU A 154 -40.56 -47.17 -47.78
C LEU A 154 -39.06 -47.17 -47.47
N GLN A 155 -38.68 -47.17 -46.19
CA GLN A 155 -37.28 -47.25 -45.77
C GLN A 155 -36.64 -48.55 -46.24
N HIS A 156 -37.17 -49.70 -45.83
CA HIS A 156 -36.51 -50.99 -46.04
C HIS A 156 -36.79 -51.59 -47.42
N ASN A 157 -38.05 -51.55 -47.89
CA ASN A 157 -38.47 -52.28 -49.10
C ASN A 157 -38.33 -51.44 -50.38
N VAL A 158 -38.15 -50.12 -50.26
CA VAL A 158 -37.94 -49.21 -51.41
C VAL A 158 -36.54 -48.60 -51.36
N LEU A 159 -36.26 -47.72 -50.39
CA LEU A 159 -35.02 -46.94 -50.35
C LEU A 159 -33.79 -47.83 -50.18
N GLU A 160 -33.67 -48.57 -49.07
CA GLU A 160 -32.49 -49.40 -48.77
C GLU A 160 -32.34 -50.58 -49.74
N LYS A 161 -33.45 -51.24 -50.11
CA LYS A 161 -33.43 -52.37 -51.05
C LYS A 161 -32.91 -51.99 -52.44
N TYR A 162 -33.23 -50.79 -52.92
CA TYR A 162 -32.87 -50.30 -54.25
C TYR A 162 -31.75 -49.26 -54.27
N LEU A 163 -31.15 -48.95 -53.11
CA LEU A 163 -30.01 -48.05 -53.00
C LEU A 163 -28.83 -48.60 -53.81
N GLY A 164 -28.25 -47.74 -54.65
CA GLY A 164 -27.14 -48.12 -55.54
C GLY A 164 -27.53 -48.99 -56.74
N LYS A 165 -28.82 -49.33 -56.90
CA LYS A 165 -29.36 -50.08 -58.05
C LYS A 165 -30.26 -49.21 -58.92
N ILE A 166 -31.38 -48.77 -58.34
CA ILE A 166 -32.34 -47.85 -58.99
C ILE A 166 -32.20 -46.46 -58.38
N ILE A 167 -31.99 -46.37 -57.07
CA ILE A 167 -31.89 -45.12 -56.33
C ILE A 167 -30.42 -44.76 -56.17
N PHE A 168 -29.99 -43.70 -56.85
CA PHE A 168 -28.62 -43.19 -56.82
C PHE A 168 -28.48 -42.08 -55.79
N GLY A 169 -28.37 -42.47 -54.52
CA GLY A 169 -28.17 -41.57 -53.39
C GLY A 169 -27.33 -42.19 -52.29
N LYS A 170 -27.04 -41.39 -51.26
CA LYS A 170 -26.37 -41.80 -50.02
C LYS A 170 -27.30 -41.47 -48.86
N GLN A 171 -27.48 -42.44 -47.97
CA GLN A 171 -28.21 -42.26 -46.71
C GLN A 171 -27.35 -41.42 -45.76
N ASP A 172 -27.97 -40.48 -45.04
CA ASP A 172 -27.26 -39.72 -44.00
C ASP A 172 -26.96 -40.63 -42.80
N PRO A 173 -25.69 -40.76 -42.38
CA PRO A 173 -25.35 -41.50 -41.15
C PRO A 173 -25.98 -40.89 -39.89
N SER A 174 -26.24 -39.58 -39.91
CA SER A 174 -26.78 -38.82 -38.78
C SER A 174 -28.30 -38.87 -38.73
N GLU A 175 -28.95 -39.01 -39.89
CA GLU A 175 -30.40 -39.07 -40.04
C GLU A 175 -30.80 -40.17 -41.05
N PRO A 176 -30.97 -41.42 -40.59
CA PRO A 176 -31.21 -42.57 -41.47
C PRO A 176 -32.44 -42.46 -42.37
N ARG A 177 -33.37 -41.54 -42.06
CA ARG A 177 -34.59 -41.30 -42.85
C ARG A 177 -34.41 -40.25 -43.95
N THR A 178 -33.21 -39.72 -44.13
CA THR A 178 -32.90 -38.68 -45.11
C THR A 178 -31.82 -39.19 -46.07
N PHE A 179 -32.05 -38.98 -47.37
CA PHE A 179 -31.15 -39.42 -48.43
C PHE A 179 -30.76 -38.23 -49.29
N TYR A 180 -29.49 -38.18 -49.71
CA TYR A 180 -28.93 -37.11 -50.52
C TYR A 180 -28.28 -37.65 -51.78
N THR A 181 -28.25 -36.84 -52.85
CA THR A 181 -27.40 -37.12 -54.01
C THR A 181 -25.95 -36.71 -53.72
N GLU A 182 -25.01 -37.36 -54.40
CA GLU A 182 -23.59 -36.99 -54.31
C GLU A 182 -23.32 -35.58 -54.83
N GLU A 183 -24.06 -35.14 -55.84
CA GLU A 183 -23.98 -33.79 -56.37
C GLU A 183 -24.46 -32.75 -55.33
N TYR A 184 -25.57 -33.04 -54.64
CA TYR A 184 -26.08 -32.16 -53.58
C TYR A 184 -25.07 -32.01 -52.43
N ILE A 185 -24.47 -33.11 -51.96
CA ILE A 185 -23.44 -33.08 -50.93
C ILE A 185 -22.22 -32.28 -51.40
N THR A 186 -21.76 -32.49 -52.64
CA THR A 186 -20.59 -31.80 -53.19
C THR A 186 -20.83 -30.30 -53.31
N ARG A 187 -21.99 -29.91 -53.83
CA ARG A 187 -22.42 -28.50 -53.93
C ARG A 187 -22.55 -27.86 -52.56
N THR A 188 -23.09 -28.58 -51.58
CA THR A 188 -23.22 -28.11 -50.19
C THR A 188 -21.86 -27.92 -49.52
N LYS A 189 -20.94 -28.89 -49.68
CA LYS A 189 -19.55 -28.74 -49.24
C LYS A 189 -18.87 -27.51 -49.86
N ALA A 190 -19.10 -27.26 -51.15
CA ALA A 190 -18.58 -26.07 -51.83
C ALA A 190 -19.16 -24.77 -51.26
N LYS A 191 -20.48 -24.71 -51.00
CA LYS A 191 -21.13 -23.57 -50.33
C LYS A 191 -20.52 -23.29 -48.95
N ILE A 192 -20.36 -24.33 -48.13
CA ILE A 192 -19.74 -24.19 -46.80
C ILE A 192 -18.31 -23.69 -46.94
N ARG A 193 -17.48 -24.28 -47.82
CA ARG A 193 -16.11 -23.80 -48.06
C ARG A 193 -16.07 -22.33 -48.46
N GLY A 194 -16.91 -21.93 -49.42
CA GLY A 194 -17.00 -20.54 -49.87
C GLY A 194 -17.37 -19.59 -48.73
N ALA A 195 -18.36 -19.96 -47.92
CA ALA A 195 -18.76 -19.19 -46.74
C ALA A 195 -17.60 -19.06 -45.73
N LEU A 196 -16.96 -20.17 -45.35
CA LEU A 196 -15.87 -20.19 -44.37
C LEU A 196 -14.64 -19.41 -44.83
N MET A 197 -14.29 -19.48 -46.13
CA MET A 197 -13.13 -18.76 -46.69
C MET A 197 -13.29 -17.24 -46.66
N GLY A 198 -14.53 -16.72 -46.68
CA GLY A 198 -14.80 -15.29 -46.61
C GLY A 198 -14.77 -14.71 -45.19
N LEU A 199 -14.74 -15.57 -44.15
CA LEU A 199 -14.81 -15.12 -42.76
C LEU A 199 -13.42 -14.76 -42.25
N LEU A 200 -13.28 -13.52 -41.78
CA LEU A 200 -12.04 -12.98 -41.20
C LEU A 200 -12.11 -12.83 -39.68
N LYS A 201 -13.28 -13.06 -39.07
CA LYS A 201 -13.53 -12.90 -37.64
C LYS A 201 -14.34 -14.09 -37.09
N PRO A 202 -14.24 -14.38 -35.78
CA PRO A 202 -15.09 -15.38 -35.14
C PRO A 202 -16.56 -15.14 -35.44
N THR A 203 -17.24 -16.14 -36.01
CA THR A 203 -18.62 -16.01 -36.48
C THR A 203 -19.49 -17.13 -35.92
N PRO A 204 -20.69 -16.84 -35.39
CA PRO A 204 -21.60 -17.87 -34.91
C PRO A 204 -21.97 -18.87 -35.99
N VAL A 205 -21.91 -20.16 -35.66
CA VAL A 205 -22.26 -21.26 -36.58
C VAL A 205 -23.68 -21.10 -37.12
N ALA A 206 -24.63 -20.65 -36.29
CA ALA A 206 -26.00 -20.39 -36.71
C ALA A 206 -26.10 -19.41 -37.90
N VAL A 207 -25.24 -18.38 -37.94
CA VAL A 207 -25.20 -17.42 -39.05
C VAL A 207 -24.73 -18.09 -40.33
N ILE A 208 -23.72 -18.96 -40.24
CA ILE A 208 -23.15 -19.70 -41.37
C ILE A 208 -24.16 -20.73 -41.91
N VAL A 209 -24.82 -21.45 -41.01
CA VAL A 209 -25.84 -22.46 -41.31
C VAL A 209 -27.04 -21.81 -42.01
N ASN A 210 -27.54 -20.68 -41.49
CA ASN A 210 -28.61 -19.91 -42.10
C ASN A 210 -28.21 -19.34 -43.46
N HIS A 211 -26.98 -18.80 -43.60
CA HIS A 211 -26.49 -18.27 -44.87
C HIS A 211 -26.38 -19.36 -45.95
N CYS A 212 -26.01 -20.58 -45.56
CA CYS A 212 -25.91 -21.71 -46.48
C CYS A 212 -27.25 -22.42 -46.75
N ASN A 213 -28.33 -22.07 -46.03
CA ASN A 213 -29.63 -22.77 -46.01
C ASN A 213 -29.48 -24.27 -45.69
N LEU A 214 -28.80 -24.58 -44.58
CA LEU A 214 -28.55 -25.95 -44.14
C LEU A 214 -29.15 -26.21 -42.75
N THR A 215 -29.26 -27.47 -42.36
CA THR A 215 -29.51 -27.85 -40.96
C THR A 215 -28.20 -27.93 -40.17
N ASP A 216 -28.21 -27.64 -38.87
CA ASP A 216 -27.01 -27.69 -38.01
C ASP A 216 -26.31 -29.06 -38.02
N ARG A 217 -27.08 -30.16 -38.07
CA ARG A 217 -26.56 -31.53 -38.11
C ARG A 217 -25.80 -31.82 -39.40
N LEU A 218 -26.40 -31.49 -40.54
CA LEU A 218 -25.76 -31.64 -41.84
C LEU A 218 -24.49 -30.79 -41.93
N PHE A 219 -24.53 -29.53 -41.45
CA PHE A 219 -23.33 -28.70 -41.38
C PHE A 219 -22.23 -29.36 -40.56
N SER A 220 -22.55 -29.86 -39.36
CA SER A 220 -21.56 -30.50 -38.47
C SER A 220 -20.94 -31.75 -39.09
N SER A 221 -21.77 -32.61 -39.69
CA SER A 221 -21.32 -33.84 -40.38
C SER A 221 -20.41 -33.54 -41.57
N LEU A 222 -20.75 -32.51 -42.35
CA LEU A 222 -19.95 -32.10 -43.50
C LEU A 222 -18.69 -31.34 -43.08
N TYR A 223 -18.74 -30.52 -42.04
CA TYR A 223 -17.59 -29.75 -41.53
C TYR A 223 -16.41 -30.64 -41.19
N ASP A 224 -16.63 -31.77 -40.53
CA ASP A 224 -15.55 -32.72 -40.19
C ASP A 224 -14.88 -33.32 -41.44
N GLN A 225 -15.59 -33.37 -42.56
CA GLN A 225 -15.07 -33.82 -43.86
C GLN A 225 -14.44 -32.68 -44.67
N LEU A 226 -14.57 -31.44 -44.19
CA LEU A 226 -13.97 -30.27 -44.78
C LEU A 226 -12.65 -29.99 -44.06
N ASN A 227 -11.55 -29.94 -44.80
CA ASN A 227 -10.29 -29.37 -44.31
C ASN A 227 -10.44 -27.83 -44.24
N ALA A 228 -11.33 -27.35 -43.37
CA ALA A 228 -11.65 -25.94 -43.24
C ALA A 228 -10.45 -25.19 -42.66
N PRO A 229 -10.15 -23.97 -43.15
CA PRO A 229 -9.05 -23.15 -42.64
C PRO A 229 -9.45 -22.45 -41.33
N GLY A 230 -9.83 -23.23 -40.31
CA GLY A 230 -10.30 -22.72 -39.03
C GLY A 230 -10.81 -23.85 -38.12
N VAL A 231 -11.26 -23.47 -36.93
CA VAL A 231 -11.71 -24.41 -35.90
C VAL A 231 -13.05 -23.97 -35.33
N LEU A 232 -13.91 -24.94 -34.99
CA LEU A 232 -15.14 -24.69 -34.24
C LEU A 232 -14.85 -24.72 -32.74
N THR A 233 -15.36 -23.74 -31.98
CA THR A 233 -15.21 -23.72 -30.53
C THR A 233 -16.00 -24.83 -29.81
N GLY A 234 -16.96 -25.44 -30.49
CA GLY A 234 -17.75 -26.56 -30.00
C GLY A 234 -18.75 -27.08 -31.03
N ARG A 235 -19.59 -28.04 -30.63
CA ARG A 235 -20.68 -28.63 -31.45
C ARG A 235 -22.08 -28.32 -30.91
N GLN A 236 -22.18 -27.48 -29.88
CA GLN A 236 -23.45 -27.11 -29.22
C GLN A 236 -24.00 -25.80 -29.78
N ALA A 237 -25.25 -25.49 -29.42
CA ALA A 237 -25.86 -24.19 -29.71
C ALA A 237 -24.99 -23.06 -29.14
N GLY A 238 -24.64 -22.07 -29.98
CA GLY A 238 -23.72 -20.99 -29.62
C GLY A 238 -22.26 -21.21 -30.03
N ALA A 239 -21.93 -22.32 -30.72
CA ALA A 239 -20.60 -22.52 -31.28
C ALA A 239 -20.19 -21.40 -32.25
N LEU A 240 -18.90 -21.06 -32.24
CA LEU A 240 -18.27 -20.08 -33.12
C LEU A 240 -17.30 -20.80 -34.06
N TYR A 241 -17.29 -20.40 -35.33
CA TYR A 241 -16.19 -20.70 -36.23
C TYR A 241 -15.12 -19.64 -36.08
N VAL A 242 -13.90 -20.06 -35.75
CA VAL A 242 -12.72 -19.20 -35.64
C VAL A 242 -11.81 -19.46 -36.84
N PRO A 243 -11.72 -18.51 -37.79
CA PRO A 243 -10.85 -18.63 -38.95
C PRO A 243 -9.36 -18.70 -38.54
N SER A 244 -8.56 -19.51 -39.22
CA SER A 244 -7.12 -19.64 -38.94
C SER A 244 -6.35 -18.34 -39.18
N CYS A 245 -6.80 -17.52 -40.14
CA CYS A 245 -6.23 -16.19 -40.40
C CYS A 245 -6.42 -15.23 -39.21
N TYR A 246 -7.55 -15.35 -38.49
CA TYR A 246 -7.81 -14.56 -37.29
C TYR A 246 -6.85 -14.96 -36.17
N THR A 247 -6.73 -16.26 -35.88
CA THR A 247 -5.78 -16.77 -34.88
C THR A 247 -4.33 -16.40 -35.23
N LYS A 248 -3.97 -16.47 -36.52
CA LYS A 248 -2.65 -16.05 -36.99
C LYS A 248 -2.42 -14.55 -36.76
N SER A 249 -3.39 -13.71 -37.09
CA SER A 249 -3.29 -12.26 -36.85
C SER A 249 -3.16 -11.93 -35.35
N GLN A 250 -3.87 -12.65 -34.48
CA GLN A 250 -3.70 -12.51 -33.03
C GLN A 250 -2.28 -12.90 -32.60
N ASN A 251 -1.79 -14.06 -33.03
CA ASN A 251 -0.44 -14.53 -32.71
C ASN A 251 0.62 -13.53 -33.21
N ASP A 252 0.52 -13.08 -34.46
CA ASP A 252 1.47 -12.16 -35.09
C ASP A 252 1.49 -10.81 -34.35
N TRP A 253 0.32 -10.29 -33.94
CA TRP A 253 0.24 -9.07 -33.13
C TRP A 253 0.91 -9.26 -31.77
N VAL A 254 0.59 -10.34 -31.06
CA VAL A 254 1.15 -10.62 -29.72
C VAL A 254 2.66 -10.78 -29.78
N MET A 255 3.16 -11.54 -30.75
CA MET A 255 4.60 -11.74 -30.95
C MET A 255 5.31 -10.44 -31.31
N SER A 256 4.75 -9.65 -32.22
CA SER A 256 5.35 -8.38 -32.64
C SER A 256 5.36 -7.36 -31.52
N PHE A 257 4.25 -7.24 -30.78
CA PHE A 257 4.13 -6.32 -29.65
C PHE A 257 5.11 -6.68 -28.54
N TYR A 258 5.16 -7.96 -28.15
CA TYR A 258 6.10 -8.42 -27.11
C TYR A 258 7.55 -8.20 -27.54
N LYS A 259 7.91 -8.53 -28.79
CA LYS A 259 9.27 -8.33 -29.30
C LYS A 259 9.71 -6.86 -29.29
N GLN A 260 8.79 -5.93 -29.49
CA GLN A 260 9.09 -4.50 -29.51
C GLN A 260 9.13 -3.89 -28.09
N ASN A 261 8.22 -4.31 -27.21
CA ASN A 261 7.99 -3.63 -25.93
C ASN A 261 8.43 -4.44 -24.70
N ASN A 262 8.70 -5.74 -24.83
CA ASN A 262 9.00 -6.67 -23.73
C ASN A 262 7.92 -6.78 -22.64
N TYR A 263 6.68 -6.40 -22.92
CA TYR A 263 5.53 -6.66 -22.03
C TYR A 263 4.26 -6.90 -22.85
N LEU A 264 3.21 -7.43 -22.21
CA LEU A 264 1.87 -7.58 -22.77
C LEU A 264 0.80 -7.26 -21.71
N GLU A 265 -0.13 -6.37 -22.06
CA GLU A 265 -1.28 -6.01 -21.24
C GLU A 265 -2.41 -7.05 -21.39
N TYR A 266 -3.02 -7.48 -20.28
CA TYR A 266 -4.13 -8.45 -20.36
C TYR A 266 -5.41 -7.84 -20.94
N ASP A 267 -5.66 -6.54 -20.75
CA ASP A 267 -6.81 -5.88 -21.37
C ASP A 267 -6.65 -5.79 -22.89
N ALA A 268 -5.44 -5.49 -23.40
CA ALA A 268 -5.16 -5.54 -24.85
C ALA A 268 -5.45 -6.92 -25.45
N LEU A 269 -5.04 -7.99 -24.76
CA LEU A 269 -5.32 -9.37 -25.18
C LEU A 269 -6.82 -9.69 -25.14
N SER A 270 -7.53 -9.19 -24.13
CA SER A 270 -8.98 -9.33 -24.02
C SER A 270 -9.71 -8.59 -25.14
N ARG A 271 -9.28 -7.37 -25.50
CA ARG A 271 -9.79 -6.60 -26.64
C ARG A 271 -9.52 -7.27 -27.99
N LEU A 272 -8.45 -8.06 -28.10
CA LEU A 272 -8.16 -8.91 -29.26
C LEU A 272 -9.06 -10.16 -29.32
N GLY A 273 -9.92 -10.40 -28.33
CA GLY A 273 -10.81 -11.56 -28.29
C GLY A 273 -10.18 -12.82 -27.71
N ILE A 274 -9.14 -12.68 -26.87
CA ILE A 274 -8.53 -13.79 -26.14
C ILE A 274 -9.19 -13.87 -24.76
N SER A 275 -9.91 -14.96 -24.47
CA SER A 275 -10.64 -15.13 -23.21
C SER A 275 -9.77 -15.50 -22.02
N ASP A 276 -8.63 -16.18 -22.25
CA ASP A 276 -7.64 -16.50 -21.22
C ASP A 276 -6.25 -15.95 -21.63
N PRO A 277 -5.96 -14.68 -21.28
CA PRO A 277 -4.69 -14.04 -21.62
C PRO A 277 -3.48 -14.80 -21.08
N LYS A 278 -3.53 -15.26 -19.83
CA LYS A 278 -2.39 -15.92 -19.16
C LYS A 278 -2.05 -17.26 -19.80
N GLY A 279 -3.05 -18.12 -20.02
CA GLY A 279 -2.84 -19.40 -20.69
C GLY A 279 -2.47 -19.25 -22.16
N TYR A 280 -3.01 -18.25 -22.85
CA TYR A 280 -2.66 -17.96 -24.24
C TYR A 280 -1.20 -17.53 -24.39
N VAL A 281 -0.71 -16.61 -23.55
CA VAL A 281 0.69 -16.18 -23.57
C VAL A 281 1.64 -17.34 -23.27
N LYS A 282 1.35 -18.17 -22.25
CA LYS A 282 2.18 -19.35 -21.92
C LYS A 282 2.34 -20.34 -23.08
N ARG A 283 1.34 -20.45 -23.95
CA ARG A 283 1.36 -21.36 -25.10
C ARG A 283 2.15 -20.80 -26.29
N ILE A 284 2.18 -19.48 -26.44
CA ILE A 284 2.83 -18.82 -27.58
C ILE A 284 4.29 -18.49 -27.27
N LEU A 285 4.57 -17.98 -26.08
CA LEU A 285 5.90 -17.54 -25.65
C LEU A 285 6.54 -18.57 -24.69
N THR A 286 6.65 -19.82 -25.13
CA THR A 286 7.12 -20.94 -24.28
C THR A 286 8.61 -20.88 -23.95
N ASN A 287 9.41 -20.20 -24.78
CA ASN A 287 10.87 -20.13 -24.64
C ASN A 287 11.35 -18.86 -23.93
N GLU A 288 10.43 -17.99 -23.52
CA GLU A 288 10.74 -16.70 -22.88
C GLU A 288 10.56 -16.82 -21.36
N ASP A 289 11.45 -16.18 -20.61
CA ASP A 289 11.30 -16.07 -19.16
C ASP A 289 10.37 -14.89 -18.85
N LEU A 290 9.15 -15.22 -18.44
CA LEU A 290 8.02 -14.30 -18.30
C LEU A 290 7.57 -14.20 -16.85
N THR A 291 7.43 -12.97 -16.36
CA THR A 291 6.86 -12.70 -15.04
C THR A 291 5.39 -12.29 -15.19
N PHE A 292 4.49 -13.12 -14.69
CA PHE A 292 3.04 -12.90 -14.76
C PHE A 292 2.59 -12.07 -13.57
N LEU A 293 2.12 -10.85 -13.84
CA LEU A 293 1.61 -9.92 -12.83
C LEU A 293 0.08 -9.96 -12.81
N SER A 294 -0.54 -8.99 -12.14
CA SER A 294 -2.00 -8.93 -12.03
C SER A 294 -2.63 -8.34 -13.30
N SER A 295 -2.07 -7.24 -13.81
CA SER A 295 -2.59 -6.50 -14.98
C SER A 295 -1.90 -6.86 -16.30
N CYS A 296 -0.63 -7.27 -16.24
CA CYS A 296 0.20 -7.52 -17.41
C CYS A 296 1.21 -8.66 -17.19
N VAL A 297 1.92 -9.01 -18.25
CA VAL A 297 3.08 -9.90 -18.20
C VAL A 297 4.29 -9.15 -18.74
N ILE A 298 5.41 -9.25 -18.03
CA ILE A 298 6.68 -8.60 -18.41
C ILE A 298 7.72 -9.66 -18.77
N GLY A 299 8.57 -9.33 -19.73
CA GLY A 299 9.73 -10.12 -20.12
C GLY A 299 10.94 -9.85 -19.23
N SER A 300 11.91 -10.76 -19.27
CA SER A 300 13.14 -10.68 -18.49
C SER A 300 13.98 -9.42 -18.74
N GLN A 301 13.90 -8.81 -19.92
CA GLN A 301 14.66 -7.59 -20.24
C GLN A 301 14.28 -6.40 -19.34
N ILE A 302 12.99 -6.21 -19.04
CA ILE A 302 12.53 -5.14 -18.15
C ILE A 302 13.09 -5.38 -16.74
N LYS A 303 13.09 -6.63 -16.29
CA LYS A 303 13.67 -7.02 -15.00
C LYS A 303 15.17 -6.77 -14.94
N GLN A 304 15.92 -7.11 -16.00
CA GLN A 304 17.36 -6.85 -16.10
C GLN A 304 17.70 -5.36 -16.16
N GLN A 305 16.90 -4.57 -16.88
CA GLN A 305 17.06 -3.11 -16.89
C GLN A 305 16.86 -2.51 -15.49
N LEU A 306 15.83 -2.98 -14.78
CA LEU A 306 15.58 -2.54 -13.41
C LEU A 306 16.68 -3.01 -12.44
N GLU A 307 17.18 -4.25 -12.56
CA GLU A 307 18.33 -4.75 -11.79
C GLU A 307 19.58 -3.87 -12.04
N THR A 308 19.86 -3.55 -13.31
CA THR A 308 21.01 -2.71 -13.68
C THR A 308 20.88 -1.28 -13.13
N ALA A 309 19.70 -0.67 -13.27
CA ALA A 309 19.44 0.66 -12.74
C ALA A 309 19.51 0.71 -11.21
N LEU A 310 19.08 -0.36 -10.54
CA LEU A 310 19.19 -0.50 -9.09
C LEU A 310 20.66 -0.59 -8.65
N GLU A 311 21.48 -1.38 -9.34
CA GLU A 311 22.92 -1.46 -9.09
C GLU A 311 23.62 -0.11 -9.32
N GLU A 312 23.26 0.62 -10.38
CA GLU A 312 23.77 1.95 -10.66
C GLU A 312 23.33 2.98 -9.60
N CYS A 313 22.08 2.93 -9.14
CA CYS A 313 21.57 3.77 -8.05
C CYS A 313 22.37 3.55 -6.75
N ILE A 314 22.67 2.29 -6.41
CA ILE A 314 23.51 1.95 -5.25
C ILE A 314 24.93 2.48 -5.44
N ALA A 315 25.53 2.30 -6.62
CA ALA A 315 26.90 2.73 -6.91
C ALA A 315 27.05 4.26 -6.90
N SER A 316 26.09 4.97 -7.47
CA SER A 316 26.04 6.44 -7.54
C SER A 316 25.58 7.12 -6.24
N ARG A 317 25.11 6.34 -5.25
CA ARG A 317 24.60 6.83 -3.95
C ARG A 317 23.42 7.79 -4.13
N SER A 318 22.54 7.47 -5.08
CA SER A 318 21.41 8.31 -5.48
C SER A 318 20.06 7.65 -5.13
N TYR A 319 19.00 8.12 -5.78
CA TYR A 319 17.64 7.57 -5.78
C TYR A 319 17.24 7.19 -7.22
N LEU A 320 16.23 6.34 -7.34
CA LEU A 320 15.69 5.85 -8.61
C LEU A 320 14.16 5.84 -8.55
N ASP A 321 13.52 6.65 -9.38
CA ASP A 321 12.08 6.52 -9.63
C ASP A 321 11.82 5.37 -10.59
N VAL A 322 11.25 4.29 -10.06
CA VAL A 322 11.02 3.04 -10.78
C VAL A 322 9.97 3.23 -11.88
N VAL A 323 9.04 4.17 -11.71
CA VAL A 323 7.97 4.44 -12.69
C VAL A 323 8.54 4.90 -14.02
N THR A 324 9.67 5.62 -14.01
CA THR A 324 10.31 6.12 -15.25
C THR A 324 10.86 5.02 -16.15
N LEU A 325 11.15 3.85 -15.59
CA LEU A 325 11.73 2.71 -16.30
C LEU A 325 10.71 1.62 -16.64
N LEU A 326 9.52 1.68 -16.03
CA LEU A 326 8.48 0.68 -16.21
C LEU A 326 7.41 1.17 -17.20
N PRO A 327 6.78 0.25 -17.94
CA PRO A 327 5.61 0.58 -18.75
C PRO A 327 4.48 1.16 -17.89
N SER A 328 3.78 2.19 -18.39
CA SER A 328 2.65 2.84 -17.68
C SER A 328 1.43 1.94 -17.45
N VAL A 329 1.44 0.73 -17.99
CA VAL A 329 0.39 -0.29 -17.80
C VAL A 329 0.49 -0.96 -16.43
N LEU A 330 1.67 -0.96 -15.80
CA LEU A 330 1.85 -1.60 -14.49
C LEU A 330 1.12 -0.79 -13.43
N THR A 331 0.35 -1.49 -12.59
CA THR A 331 -0.29 -0.88 -11.42
C THR A 331 0.70 -0.81 -10.26
N ASP A 332 0.42 0.00 -9.23
CA ASP A 332 1.28 0.08 -8.05
C ASP A 332 1.52 -1.30 -7.42
N THR A 333 0.48 -2.16 -7.37
CA THR A 333 0.62 -3.55 -6.88
C THR A 333 1.53 -4.41 -7.76
N ASP A 334 1.58 -4.17 -9.08
CA ASP A 334 2.49 -4.89 -9.97
C ASP A 334 3.93 -4.45 -9.77
N ILE A 335 4.14 -3.13 -9.58
CA ILE A 335 5.44 -2.53 -9.29
C ILE A 335 5.98 -3.07 -7.97
N GLU A 336 5.17 -3.08 -6.90
CA GLU A 336 5.53 -3.65 -5.61
C GLU A 336 5.95 -5.12 -5.73
N ASN A 337 5.19 -5.95 -6.45
CA ASN A 337 5.52 -7.36 -6.63
C ASN A 337 6.87 -7.57 -7.36
N VAL A 338 7.15 -6.76 -8.38
CA VAL A 338 8.43 -6.81 -9.11
C VAL A 338 9.58 -6.36 -8.21
N LEU A 339 9.40 -5.27 -7.47
CA LEU A 339 10.39 -4.73 -6.55
C LEU A 339 10.67 -5.67 -5.37
N ASP A 340 9.66 -6.28 -4.79
CA ASP A 340 9.81 -7.24 -3.69
C ASP A 340 10.68 -8.44 -4.07
N GLU A 341 10.59 -8.90 -5.32
CA GLU A 341 11.43 -9.99 -5.83
C GLU A 341 12.89 -9.56 -6.01
N LEU A 342 13.11 -8.32 -6.45
CA LEU A 342 14.44 -7.75 -6.71
C LEU A 342 15.16 -7.28 -5.43
N LEU A 343 14.45 -6.60 -4.54
CA LEU A 343 14.97 -6.07 -3.27
C LEU A 343 15.33 -7.19 -2.28
N LYS A 344 14.69 -8.36 -2.37
CA LYS A 344 15.14 -9.56 -1.62
C LYS A 344 16.60 -9.94 -1.91
N LYS A 345 17.10 -9.63 -3.11
CA LYS A 345 18.50 -9.89 -3.48
C LYS A 345 19.46 -8.79 -3.00
N SER A 346 18.98 -7.57 -2.76
CA SER A 346 19.79 -6.37 -2.52
C SER A 346 19.37 -5.65 -1.23
N LYS A 347 20.11 -5.88 -0.12
CA LYS A 347 19.82 -5.27 1.21
C LYS A 347 20.27 -3.81 1.36
N SER A 348 20.75 -3.18 0.28
CA SER A 348 21.44 -1.89 0.31
C SER A 348 20.54 -0.71 -0.06
N THR A 349 19.24 -0.94 -0.20
CA THR A 349 18.25 0.02 -0.68
C THR A 349 17.00 0.02 0.20
N ILE A 350 16.31 1.16 0.22
CA ILE A 350 15.04 1.37 0.92
C ILE A 350 14.03 1.86 -0.12
N LEU A 351 12.82 1.31 -0.10
CA LEU A 351 11.73 1.70 -0.98
C LEU A 351 10.78 2.64 -0.22
N PHE A 352 10.46 3.77 -0.83
CA PHE A 352 9.37 4.64 -0.40
C PHE A 352 8.39 4.79 -1.58
N ASP A 353 7.18 4.27 -1.41
CA ASP A 353 6.16 4.15 -2.44
C ASP A 353 6.74 3.54 -3.74
N ASN A 354 6.95 4.34 -4.80
CA ASN A 354 7.50 3.87 -6.09
C ASN A 354 8.98 4.28 -6.33
N THR A 355 9.63 4.91 -5.36
CA THR A 355 11.01 5.42 -5.49
C THR A 355 11.96 4.65 -4.59
N VAL A 356 13.02 4.10 -5.19
CA VAL A 356 14.06 3.36 -4.47
C VAL A 356 15.20 4.31 -4.12
N PHE A 357 15.62 4.30 -2.87
CA PHE A 357 16.75 5.08 -2.37
C PHE A 357 17.88 4.16 -1.96
N SER A 358 19.12 4.54 -2.27
CA SER A 358 20.28 3.87 -1.70
C SER A 358 20.38 4.16 -0.20
N ASN A 359 20.83 3.17 0.60
CA ASN A 359 21.07 3.36 2.04
C ASN A 359 22.03 4.53 2.32
N HIS A 360 22.98 4.77 1.40
CA HIS A 360 23.93 5.87 1.54
C HIS A 360 23.24 7.23 1.37
N TYR A 361 22.29 7.36 0.45
CA TYR A 361 21.52 8.60 0.28
C TYR A 361 20.70 8.91 1.54
N ILE A 362 20.00 7.90 2.09
CA ILE A 362 19.25 8.02 3.34
C ILE A 362 20.17 8.37 4.52
N GLU A 363 21.36 7.77 4.61
CA GLU A 363 22.33 8.15 5.63
C GLU A 363 22.84 9.59 5.42
N THR A 364 22.93 10.08 4.18
CA THR A 364 23.31 11.48 3.90
C THR A 364 22.24 12.46 4.40
N LEU A 365 20.95 12.16 4.17
CA LEU A 365 19.84 12.93 4.73
C LEU A 365 19.83 12.89 6.27
N LYS A 366 20.11 11.71 6.84
CA LYS A 366 20.25 11.55 8.29
C LYS A 366 21.42 12.37 8.86
N GLN A 367 22.56 12.42 8.16
CA GLN A 367 23.70 13.26 8.55
C GLN A 367 23.37 14.76 8.48
N ALA A 368 22.58 15.20 7.49
CA ALA A 368 22.10 16.59 7.43
C ALA A 368 21.24 16.98 8.66
N CYS A 369 20.55 16.02 9.27
CA CYS A 369 19.76 16.22 10.49
C CYS A 369 20.59 16.17 11.79
N MET A 370 21.85 15.75 11.75
CA MET A 370 22.70 15.61 12.94
C MET A 370 22.98 16.93 13.69
N PRO A 371 23.23 18.08 13.03
CA PRO A 371 23.41 19.35 13.74
C PRO A 371 22.17 19.76 14.54
N LEU A 372 20.97 19.62 13.96
CA LEU A 372 19.70 19.89 14.63
C LEU A 372 19.48 18.93 15.80
N THR A 373 19.77 17.64 15.58
CA THR A 373 19.71 16.58 16.60
C THR A 373 20.58 16.92 17.82
N GLN A 374 21.82 17.36 17.57
CA GLN A 374 22.75 17.73 18.64
C GLN A 374 22.27 18.97 19.39
N GLN A 375 21.85 20.03 18.66
CA GLN A 375 21.34 21.26 19.27
C GLN A 375 20.11 21.01 20.15
N LYS A 376 19.15 20.22 19.68
CA LYS A 376 17.96 19.87 20.46
C LYS A 376 18.31 18.99 21.66
N ALA A 377 19.13 17.96 21.48
CA ALA A 377 19.58 17.11 22.59
C ALA A 377 20.24 17.95 23.71
N GLU A 378 21.11 18.90 23.35
CA GLU A 378 21.72 19.82 24.32
C GLU A 378 20.69 20.73 25.00
N SER A 379 19.69 21.24 24.26
CA SER A 379 18.63 22.09 24.82
C SER A 379 17.73 21.34 25.81
N VAL A 380 17.42 20.06 25.54
CA VAL A 380 16.61 19.20 26.42
C VAL A 380 17.36 18.85 27.71
N VAL A 381 18.70 18.76 27.65
CA VAL A 381 19.54 18.59 28.84
C VAL A 381 19.64 19.89 29.65
N LYS A 382 19.88 21.03 28.99
CA LYS A 382 19.99 22.35 29.65
C LYS A 382 18.68 22.79 30.32
N SER A 383 17.54 22.45 29.74
CA SER A 383 16.21 22.74 30.31
C SER A 383 15.83 21.84 31.48
N GLY A 384 16.62 20.80 31.78
CA GLY A 384 16.35 19.86 32.87
C GLY A 384 15.27 18.82 32.57
N VAL A 385 14.63 18.88 31.40
CA VAL A 385 13.57 17.94 30.97
C VAL A 385 14.12 16.51 30.88
N TYR A 386 15.35 16.34 30.40
CA TYR A 386 16.01 15.02 30.39
C TYR A 386 16.17 14.43 31.81
N GLN A 387 16.51 15.28 32.79
CA GLN A 387 16.72 14.87 34.18
C GLN A 387 15.40 14.54 34.86
N GLN A 388 14.33 15.31 34.60
CA GLN A 388 12.97 15.01 35.04
C GLN A 388 12.48 13.66 34.49
N PHE A 389 12.64 13.44 33.18
CA PHE A 389 12.28 12.16 32.55
C PHE A 389 13.05 10.97 33.17
N HIS A 390 14.35 11.14 33.44
CA HIS A 390 15.14 10.08 34.06
C HIS A 390 14.73 9.83 35.53
N MET A 391 14.42 10.88 36.30
CA MET A 391 13.87 10.76 37.65
C MET A 391 12.50 10.09 37.65
N GLU A 392 11.58 10.47 36.76
CA GLU A 392 10.28 9.83 36.59
C GLU A 392 10.42 8.36 36.18
N LYS A 393 11.37 8.03 35.30
CA LYS A 393 11.65 6.65 34.91
C LYS A 393 12.23 5.82 36.06
N GLN A 394 13.03 6.41 36.94
CA GLN A 394 13.51 5.75 38.16
C GLN A 394 12.41 5.59 39.21
N ILE A 395 11.54 6.59 39.38
CA ILE A 395 10.38 6.54 40.26
C ILE A 395 9.38 5.49 39.76
N ASN A 396 9.13 5.41 38.45
CA ASN A 396 8.28 4.39 37.84
C ASN A 396 8.90 2.99 37.91
N LYS A 397 10.23 2.84 37.77
CA LYS A 397 10.91 1.57 38.05
C LYS A 397 10.81 1.14 39.52
N ALA A 398 10.87 2.10 40.45
CA ALA A 398 10.67 1.84 41.88
C ALA A 398 9.20 1.51 42.19
N ALA A 399 8.24 2.12 41.49
CA ALA A 399 6.82 1.83 41.60
C ALA A 399 6.44 0.47 40.96
N GLU A 400 7.06 0.08 39.85
CA GLU A 400 6.91 -1.26 39.25
C GLU A 400 7.51 -2.36 40.15
N PHE A 401 8.60 -2.07 40.88
CA PHE A 401 9.14 -2.99 41.91
C PHE A 401 8.21 -3.11 43.14
N ALA A 402 7.36 -2.11 43.40
CA ALA A 402 6.37 -2.14 44.46
C ALA A 402 5.03 -2.78 44.04
N GLN A 403 4.71 -2.84 42.74
CA GLN A 403 3.48 -3.44 42.20
C GLN A 403 3.65 -4.83 41.57
N THR A 404 4.87 -5.36 41.48
CA THR A 404 5.12 -6.77 41.09
C THR A 404 5.38 -7.67 42.30
N SER A 405 4.43 -7.69 43.25
CA SER A 405 4.34 -8.77 44.27
C SER A 405 3.24 -9.78 43.94
N HIS A 406 3.03 -10.05 42.65
CA HIS A 406 2.32 -11.24 42.20
C HIS A 406 2.87 -11.67 40.83
N VAL A 407 3.98 -12.41 40.86
CA VAL A 407 4.34 -13.33 39.75
C VAL A 407 4.64 -14.70 40.35
N ASP A 408 3.99 -15.69 39.73
CA ASP A 408 4.10 -17.13 39.90
C ASP A 408 5.47 -17.66 40.35
N HIS A 409 5.50 -18.17 41.58
CA HIS A 409 6.51 -19.13 42.01
C HIS A 409 6.31 -20.48 41.30
N LYS A 410 6.83 -20.64 40.07
CA LYS A 410 7.03 -22.01 39.54
C LYS A 410 8.22 -22.27 38.62
N ALA A 411 9.03 -21.28 38.25
CA ALA A 411 10.17 -21.54 37.35
C ALA A 411 11.56 -21.30 37.98
N GLU A 412 11.67 -20.75 39.18
CA GLU A 412 12.97 -20.37 39.75
C GLU A 412 13.30 -21.09 41.07
N ARG A 413 12.97 -22.39 41.14
CA ARG A 413 13.28 -23.25 42.31
C ARG A 413 14.30 -24.34 42.03
N ARG A 414 14.94 -24.33 40.85
CA ARG A 414 15.89 -25.37 40.41
C ARG A 414 17.34 -24.91 40.26
N GLU A 415 17.61 -23.61 40.10
CA GLU A 415 18.99 -23.10 39.92
C GLU A 415 19.65 -22.67 41.26
N GLU A 416 18.89 -22.19 42.25
CA GLU A 416 19.46 -21.70 43.52
C GLU A 416 19.85 -22.83 44.51
N ARG A 417 19.43 -24.08 44.25
CA ARG A 417 19.81 -25.26 45.06
C ARG A 417 21.21 -25.80 44.77
N ARG A 418 21.95 -25.25 43.81
CA ARG A 418 23.32 -25.69 43.47
C ARG A 418 24.45 -24.78 43.98
N ARG A 419 24.16 -23.66 44.65
CA ARG A 419 25.19 -22.71 45.13
C ARG A 419 25.33 -22.55 46.65
N LYS A 420 24.56 -23.26 47.48
CA LYS A 420 24.63 -23.17 48.96
C LYS A 420 25.11 -24.48 49.63
N ALA A 421 26.08 -25.15 48.99
CA ALA A 421 26.78 -26.32 49.54
C ALA A 421 28.29 -26.06 49.75
N ALA A 422 28.67 -24.82 50.08
CA ALA A 422 30.03 -24.52 50.51
C ALA A 422 30.00 -23.48 51.64
N SER A 423 30.60 -23.87 52.77
CA SER A 423 30.87 -23.10 53.98
C SER A 423 29.74 -23.02 55.01
N GLY A 424 29.99 -23.64 56.17
CA GLY A 424 29.03 -23.81 57.25
C GLY A 424 29.43 -23.15 58.57
N LYS A 425 28.88 -23.75 59.65
CA LYS A 425 29.11 -23.55 61.11
C LYS A 425 28.39 -22.37 61.78
N GLY A 426 27.61 -22.70 62.82
CA GLY A 426 27.20 -21.76 63.87
C GLY A 426 25.90 -22.17 64.55
N GLY A 427 25.96 -22.98 65.61
CA GLY A 427 24.79 -23.62 66.22
C GLY A 427 23.88 -22.73 67.09
N GLY A 428 22.70 -23.26 67.38
CA GLY A 428 22.18 -23.37 68.75
C GLY A 428 20.99 -22.47 69.15
N GLY A 429 19.91 -23.10 69.65
CA GLY A 429 19.08 -22.49 70.71
C GLY A 429 17.56 -22.41 70.51
N THR A 430 16.86 -23.54 70.70
CA THR A 430 15.64 -23.74 71.53
C THR A 430 14.44 -22.76 71.47
N GLN A 431 13.34 -23.28 70.89
CA GLN A 431 11.95 -23.36 71.40
C GLN A 431 11.39 -22.22 72.30
N GLY A 432 10.33 -21.57 71.81
CA GLY A 432 9.41 -20.74 72.61
C GLY A 432 8.10 -20.51 71.86
N ARG A 433 7.01 -21.03 72.41
CA ARG A 433 5.70 -21.28 71.79
C ARG A 433 4.72 -20.13 72.12
N GLU A 434 3.90 -19.78 71.12
CA GLU A 434 2.51 -19.29 71.21
C GLU A 434 2.14 -17.84 71.63
N THR A 435 1.21 -17.31 70.82
CA THR A 435 0.02 -16.48 71.13
C THR A 435 -0.01 -14.95 70.91
N LYS A 436 -0.75 -14.62 69.85
CA LYS A 436 -1.66 -13.48 69.57
C LYS A 436 -2.02 -12.54 70.74
N THR A 437 -2.00 -11.24 70.47
CA THR A 437 -3.06 -10.25 70.84
C THR A 437 -3.08 -9.13 69.79
N LYS A 438 -4.23 -8.91 69.09
CA LYS A 438 -5.17 -7.76 69.20
C LYS A 438 -4.53 -6.41 68.79
N ALA A 439 -5.11 -5.50 68.01
CA ALA A 439 -6.50 -5.26 67.61
C ALA A 439 -6.53 -4.16 66.51
N VAL A 440 -7.30 -4.32 65.42
CA VAL A 440 -8.62 -3.70 65.13
C VAL A 440 -8.58 -2.30 64.47
N LYS A 441 -9.16 -2.19 63.26
CA LYS A 441 -10.35 -1.38 62.88
C LYS A 441 -10.50 -1.43 61.34
N LYS A 442 -11.44 -2.21 60.81
CA LYS A 442 -12.80 -1.82 60.37
C LYS A 442 -12.82 -0.72 59.29
N HIS A 443 -13.07 -1.14 58.03
CA HIS A 443 -13.78 -0.33 57.04
C HIS A 443 -15.18 -0.91 56.81
N ALA A 444 -16.17 -0.02 56.76
CA ALA A 444 -17.55 -0.30 56.43
C ALA A 444 -17.96 0.55 55.22
N ARG A 445 -18.88 -0.02 54.44
CA ARG A 445 -19.81 0.57 53.46
C ARG A 445 -19.24 1.08 52.13
N GLY A 446 -19.34 0.19 51.14
CA GLY A 446 -19.84 0.56 49.82
C GLY A 446 -21.35 0.34 49.73
N LYS A 447 -22.05 1.19 48.98
CA LYS A 447 -23.35 0.88 48.39
C LYS A 447 -23.36 1.39 46.96
N GLN A 448 -23.59 0.44 46.05
CA GLN A 448 -23.86 0.62 44.63
C GLN A 448 -25.06 1.55 44.40
N ASN A 449 -25.12 2.14 43.20
CA ASN A 449 -26.19 1.74 42.30
C ASN A 449 -25.73 1.74 40.84
N THR A 450 -26.30 0.76 40.16
CA THR A 450 -26.14 0.18 38.83
C THR A 450 -26.87 0.98 37.75
N HIS A 451 -26.40 0.91 36.49
CA HIS A 451 -27.26 0.44 35.40
C HIS A 451 -26.45 -0.12 34.22
N ASP A 452 -26.97 -1.24 33.71
CA ASP A 452 -26.52 -2.10 32.61
C ASP A 452 -26.33 -1.42 31.25
N SER A 453 -25.41 -1.95 30.44
CA SER A 453 -25.77 -2.58 29.15
C SER A 453 -24.60 -3.41 28.62
N ASP A 454 -24.92 -4.65 28.30
CA ASP A 454 -24.08 -5.74 27.78
C ASP A 454 -23.96 -5.60 26.25
N SER A 455 -22.73 -5.52 25.72
CA SER A 455 -22.43 -5.75 24.29
C SER A 455 -20.98 -6.17 24.14
N ASP A 456 -20.83 -7.36 23.59
CA ASP A 456 -19.62 -8.10 23.24
C ASP A 456 -18.80 -7.39 22.13
N GLU A 457 -17.97 -6.42 22.51
CA GLU A 457 -16.79 -6.04 21.72
C GLU A 457 -15.58 -5.99 22.64
N GLY A 458 -14.66 -6.94 22.45
CA GLY A 458 -13.38 -6.94 23.16
C GLY A 458 -12.62 -5.66 22.83
N PRO A 459 -12.34 -4.77 23.80
CA PRO A 459 -11.48 -3.65 23.54
C PRO A 459 -10.07 -4.22 23.43
N SER A 460 -9.48 -4.12 22.24
CA SER A 460 -8.05 -4.29 22.07
C SER A 460 -7.39 -3.38 23.10
N VAL A 461 -6.71 -4.00 24.07
CA VAL A 461 -5.91 -3.30 25.07
C VAL A 461 -4.88 -2.49 24.29
N THR A 462 -5.15 -1.20 24.10
CA THR A 462 -4.13 -0.22 23.76
C THR A 462 -3.15 -0.25 24.92
N LYS A 463 -2.09 -1.04 24.75
CA LYS A 463 -0.86 -0.90 25.53
C LYS A 463 -0.46 0.57 25.38
N LYS A 464 -0.68 1.37 26.43
CA LYS A 464 -0.02 2.68 26.55
C LYS A 464 1.47 2.40 26.40
N SER A 465 2.03 2.76 25.24
CA SER A 465 3.45 2.77 25.02
C SER A 465 4.06 3.63 26.13
N GLN A 466 5.06 3.10 26.81
CA GLN A 466 5.89 3.88 27.72
C GLN A 466 6.34 5.12 26.94
N ALA A 467 5.90 6.31 27.35
CA ALA A 467 6.28 7.55 26.71
C ALA A 467 7.82 7.63 26.69
N GLN A 468 8.41 7.44 25.52
CA GLN A 468 9.82 7.70 25.30
C GLN A 468 9.94 9.21 25.13
N LEU A 469 10.92 9.83 25.79
CA LEU A 469 11.21 11.24 25.61
C LEU A 469 11.52 11.48 24.12
N GLU A 470 10.68 12.26 23.47
CA GLU A 470 10.84 12.69 22.09
C GLU A 470 11.73 13.94 22.07
N ILE A 471 12.96 13.78 21.59
CA ILE A 471 13.93 14.87 21.43
C ILE A 471 13.78 15.50 20.04
N ILE A 472 13.40 14.69 19.04
CA ILE A 472 13.24 15.08 17.65
C ILE A 472 11.86 14.64 17.19
N SER A 473 11.08 15.61 16.71
CA SER A 473 9.78 15.37 16.09
C SER A 473 9.90 15.11 14.59
N VAL A 474 8.84 14.56 13.98
CA VAL A 474 8.79 14.36 12.52
C VAL A 474 8.91 15.71 11.80
N ASP A 475 8.20 16.75 12.25
CA ASP A 475 8.27 18.11 11.71
C ASP A 475 9.70 18.69 11.70
N ASP A 476 10.50 18.38 12.72
CA ASP A 476 11.90 18.82 12.79
C ASP A 476 12.75 18.21 11.69
N VAL A 477 12.52 16.93 11.39
CA VAL A 477 13.22 16.22 10.32
C VAL A 477 12.74 16.73 8.96
N GLU A 478 11.43 16.90 8.79
CA GLU A 478 10.82 17.45 7.57
C GLU A 478 11.43 18.80 7.21
N ASN A 479 11.49 19.74 8.17
CA ASN A 479 12.03 21.09 7.94
C ASN A 479 13.48 21.10 7.42
N VAL A 480 14.28 20.08 7.76
CA VAL A 480 15.68 19.96 7.31
C VAL A 480 15.78 19.31 5.94
N ILE A 481 15.04 18.21 5.73
CA ILE A 481 15.15 17.44 4.48
C ILE A 481 14.33 18.06 3.33
N LYS A 482 13.32 18.88 3.64
CA LYS A 482 12.38 19.46 2.67
C LYS A 482 13.08 20.20 1.54
N GLN A 483 13.98 21.14 1.83
CA GLN A 483 14.71 21.85 0.77
C GLN A 483 15.55 20.92 -0.12
N THR A 484 16.13 19.86 0.45
CA THR A 484 16.98 18.94 -0.31
C THR A 484 16.13 18.06 -1.24
N LEU A 485 14.98 17.58 -0.75
CA LEU A 485 14.07 16.75 -1.53
C LEU A 485 13.25 17.57 -2.54
N GLU A 486 12.87 18.81 -2.22
CA GLU A 486 12.19 19.73 -3.15
C GLU A 486 13.06 20.06 -4.36
N ASN A 487 14.36 20.31 -4.16
CA ASN A 487 15.29 20.56 -5.26
C ASN A 487 15.41 19.37 -6.23
N GLU A 488 15.12 18.17 -5.75
CA GLU A 488 15.11 16.91 -6.51
C GLU A 488 13.71 16.54 -7.02
N GLY A 489 12.67 17.33 -6.70
CA GLY A 489 11.28 17.07 -7.10
C GLY A 489 10.57 15.96 -6.32
N LEU A 490 11.05 15.61 -5.11
CA LEU A 490 10.55 14.52 -4.27
C LEU A 490 9.73 15.02 -3.06
N GLU A 491 8.97 16.11 -3.23
CA GLU A 491 8.23 16.77 -2.12
C GLU A 491 7.21 15.84 -1.46
N ASP A 492 6.55 14.98 -2.23
CA ASP A 492 5.52 14.05 -1.75
C ASP A 492 6.07 12.97 -0.79
N LEU A 493 7.38 12.68 -0.84
CA LEU A 493 8.02 11.65 -0.02
C LEU A 493 8.61 12.18 1.30
N VAL A 494 8.61 13.50 1.50
CA VAL A 494 9.25 14.17 2.65
C VAL A 494 8.75 13.58 3.97
N THR A 495 7.45 13.49 4.17
CA THR A 495 6.86 12.97 5.41
C THR A 495 7.23 11.52 5.67
N ARG A 496 7.17 10.65 4.65
CA ARG A 496 7.48 9.22 4.80
C ARG A 496 8.97 8.98 5.10
N ILE A 497 9.85 9.75 4.48
CA ILE A 497 11.30 9.69 4.76
C ILE A 497 11.56 10.24 6.17
N ALA A 498 10.89 11.32 6.58
CA ALA A 498 11.01 11.89 7.92
C ALA A 498 10.58 10.91 9.01
N GLU A 499 9.44 10.23 8.85
CA GLU A 499 8.97 9.18 9.76
C GLU A 499 9.99 8.03 9.91
N HIS A 500 10.61 7.60 8.81
CA HIS A 500 11.63 6.55 8.83
C HIS A 500 12.90 7.00 9.56
N LEU A 501 13.33 8.26 9.36
CA LEU A 501 14.53 8.81 9.98
C LEU A 501 14.33 9.19 11.46
N GLN A 502 13.13 9.62 11.84
CA GLN A 502 12.81 10.13 13.18
C GLN A 502 13.18 9.14 14.28
N GLY A 503 12.82 7.86 14.12
CA GLY A 503 13.10 6.85 15.15
C GLY A 503 14.60 6.65 15.38
N GLY A 504 15.40 6.65 14.31
CA GLY A 504 16.86 6.52 14.37
C GLY A 504 17.53 7.77 14.96
N LEU A 505 17.10 8.95 14.51
CA LEU A 505 17.60 10.23 14.98
C LEU A 505 17.24 10.47 16.46
N ASN A 506 16.02 10.13 16.90
CA ASN A 506 15.61 10.28 18.28
C ASN A 506 16.43 9.39 19.24
N GLN A 507 16.77 8.16 18.82
CA GLN A 507 17.68 7.30 19.59
C GLN A 507 19.10 7.87 19.69
N ILE A 508 19.60 8.46 18.60
CA ILE A 508 20.90 9.15 18.59
C ILE A 508 20.83 10.38 19.51
N GLY A 509 19.78 11.20 19.41
CA GLY A 509 19.53 12.33 20.29
C GLY A 509 19.48 11.93 21.77
N LEU A 510 18.85 10.80 22.10
CA LEU A 510 18.79 10.27 23.48
C LEU A 510 20.17 9.84 24.00
N LYS A 511 21.02 9.27 23.14
CA LYS A 511 22.41 8.95 23.49
C LYS A 511 23.23 10.21 23.72
N ILE A 512 23.13 11.19 22.82
CA ILE A 512 23.80 12.48 22.96
C ILE A 512 23.36 13.17 24.26
N ALA A 513 22.05 13.23 24.52
CA ALA A 513 21.52 13.82 25.75
C ALA A 513 22.07 13.12 27.01
N LYS A 514 22.19 11.78 26.99
CA LYS A 514 22.81 11.00 28.08
C LYS A 514 24.26 11.39 28.30
N GLU A 515 25.07 11.36 27.24
CA GLU A 515 26.50 11.70 27.32
C GLU A 515 26.73 13.14 27.78
N THR A 516 25.86 14.06 27.33
CA THR A 516 25.93 15.48 27.71
C THR A 516 25.55 15.67 29.18
N ALA A 517 24.54 14.95 29.69
CA ALA A 517 24.17 14.96 31.10
C ALA A 517 25.27 14.36 32.01
N ASP A 518 25.88 13.25 31.58
CA ASP A 518 26.99 12.61 32.31
C ASP A 518 28.22 13.53 32.39
N LYS A 519 28.55 14.25 31.30
CA LYS A 519 29.60 15.28 31.30
C LYS A 519 29.30 16.43 32.26
N LEU A 520 28.07 16.95 32.26
CA LEU A 520 27.65 18.01 33.19
C LEU A 520 27.74 17.59 34.67
N LEU A 521 27.42 16.32 34.98
CA LEU A 521 27.55 15.75 36.33
C LEU A 521 29.02 15.56 36.77
N GLN A 522 29.91 15.18 35.83
CA GLN A 522 31.34 15.08 36.10
C GLN A 522 31.99 16.47 36.30
N ASP A 523 31.60 17.46 35.50
CA ASP A 523 32.09 18.84 35.63
C ASP A 523 31.64 19.50 36.93
N ALA A 524 30.41 19.25 37.40
CA ALA A 524 29.91 19.74 38.69
C ALA A 524 30.75 19.26 39.89
N SER A 525 31.39 18.10 39.78
CA SER A 525 32.20 17.49 40.85
C SER A 525 33.62 18.07 40.92
N GLN A 526 34.22 18.46 39.79
CA GLN A 526 35.50 19.18 39.75
C GLN A 526 35.35 20.68 40.01
N ASN A 527 34.20 21.27 39.65
CA ASN A 527 33.92 22.70 39.79
C ASN A 527 33.87 23.20 41.25
N ARG A 528 33.57 22.39 42.27
CA ARG A 528 33.54 22.87 43.67
C ARG A 528 34.89 23.38 44.20
N LYS A 529 36.01 22.77 43.79
CA LYS A 529 37.36 23.24 44.18
C LYS A 529 37.83 24.40 43.31
N GLN A 530 37.47 24.40 42.03
CA GLN A 530 37.85 25.46 41.09
C GLN A 530 37.06 26.76 41.33
N THR A 531 35.79 26.65 41.75
CA THR A 531 34.93 27.80 42.12
C THR A 531 35.39 28.49 43.41
N HIS A 532 35.91 27.76 44.40
CA HIS A 532 36.49 28.39 45.60
C HIS A 532 37.73 29.22 45.26
N THR A 533 38.70 28.64 44.52
CA THR A 533 39.90 29.36 44.09
C THR A 533 39.57 30.56 43.20
N SER A 534 38.64 30.39 42.25
CA SER A 534 38.22 31.49 41.35
C SER A 534 37.51 32.62 42.10
N ALA A 535 36.60 32.30 43.03
CA ALA A 535 35.94 33.31 43.86
C ALA A 535 36.95 34.05 44.74
N GLN A 536 37.86 33.32 45.39
CA GLN A 536 38.92 33.92 46.21
C GLN A 536 39.84 34.84 45.37
N ASP A 537 40.21 34.46 44.15
CA ASP A 537 41.04 35.29 43.28
C ASP A 537 40.31 36.58 42.86
N LYS A 538 39.02 36.52 42.53
CA LYS A 538 38.22 37.71 42.21
C LYS A 538 38.05 38.65 43.40
N ILE A 539 37.74 38.11 44.58
CA ILE A 539 37.62 38.91 45.80
C ILE A 539 38.97 39.57 46.14
N ASN A 540 40.08 38.84 45.98
CA ASN A 540 41.42 39.42 46.14
C ASN A 540 41.69 40.60 45.20
N ILE A 541 41.27 40.51 43.93
CA ILE A 541 41.41 41.60 42.97
C ILE A 541 40.59 42.81 43.41
N LEU A 542 39.29 42.62 43.69
CA LEU A 542 38.39 43.70 44.09
C LEU A 542 38.84 44.40 45.38
N VAL A 543 39.25 43.63 46.39
CA VAL A 543 39.75 44.19 47.66
C VAL A 543 41.08 44.92 47.47
N ASN A 544 41.95 44.44 46.58
CA ASN A 544 43.20 45.14 46.25
C ASN A 544 42.92 46.45 45.50
N ASP A 545 41.95 46.46 44.58
CA ASP A 545 41.54 47.66 43.87
C ASP A 545 40.98 48.71 44.85
N ILE A 546 40.11 48.31 45.79
CA ILE A 546 39.59 49.21 46.84
C ILE A 546 40.74 49.83 47.66
N LYS A 547 41.76 49.04 48.03
CA LYS A 547 42.97 49.55 48.72
C LYS A 547 43.76 50.55 47.88
N LEU A 548 43.85 50.34 46.57
CA LEU A 548 44.54 51.27 45.67
C LEU A 548 43.74 52.56 45.47
N TYR A 549 42.40 52.47 45.35
CA TYR A 549 41.54 53.65 45.30
C TYR A 549 41.58 54.45 46.60
N GLU A 550 41.64 53.79 47.77
CA GLU A 550 41.82 54.46 49.06
C GLU A 550 43.12 55.29 49.11
N LYS A 551 44.22 54.78 48.54
CA LYS A 551 45.47 55.57 48.41
C LYS A 551 45.27 56.81 47.53
N GLY A 552 44.49 56.71 46.46
CA GLY A 552 44.12 57.86 45.62
C GLY A 552 43.29 58.90 46.37
N LEU A 553 42.34 58.47 47.20
CA LEU A 553 41.50 59.36 48.00
C LEU A 553 42.31 60.21 48.98
N LYS A 554 43.42 59.69 49.51
CA LYS A 554 44.32 60.45 50.40
C LYS A 554 45.00 61.64 49.71
N SER A 555 44.98 61.69 48.37
CA SER A 555 45.50 62.84 47.60
C SER A 555 44.51 64.01 47.57
N LEU A 556 43.21 63.78 47.85
CA LEU A 556 42.18 64.80 47.88
C LEU A 556 42.06 65.46 49.27
N PRO A 557 41.54 66.71 49.36
CA PRO A 557 41.23 67.37 50.62
C PRO A 557 40.32 66.53 51.54
N ALA A 558 40.60 66.53 52.84
CA ALA A 558 39.95 65.66 53.82
C ALA A 558 38.43 65.86 53.94
N ASP A 559 37.94 67.07 53.64
CA ASP A 559 36.52 67.45 53.61
C ASP A 559 35.75 66.81 52.44
N GLN A 560 36.43 66.43 51.36
CA GLN A 560 35.81 65.85 50.17
C GLN A 560 35.84 64.32 50.14
N GLN A 561 36.80 63.70 50.83
CA GLN A 561 36.99 62.24 50.86
C GLN A 561 35.73 61.41 51.23
N PRO A 562 34.88 61.81 52.20
CA PRO A 562 33.75 60.97 52.65
C PRO A 562 32.74 60.64 51.54
N GLN A 563 32.54 61.54 50.57
CA GLN A 563 31.63 61.32 49.45
C GLN A 563 32.18 60.26 48.47
N PHE A 564 33.49 60.22 48.26
CA PHE A 564 34.13 59.22 47.43
C PHE A 564 34.19 57.86 48.12
N ILE A 565 34.47 57.83 49.42
CA ILE A 565 34.43 56.60 50.23
C ILE A 565 33.04 55.97 50.14
N LYS A 566 31.98 56.77 50.31
CA LYS A 566 30.59 56.31 50.19
C LYS A 566 30.29 55.69 48.83
N TYR A 567 30.79 56.29 47.75
CA TYR A 567 30.57 55.76 46.40
C TYR A 567 31.35 54.46 46.18
N LEU A 568 32.63 54.44 46.53
CA LEU A 568 33.54 53.29 46.42
C LEU A 568 33.02 52.05 47.17
N LEU A 569 32.49 52.24 48.39
CA LEU A 569 31.90 51.15 49.17
C LEU A 569 30.58 50.66 48.56
N LYS A 570 29.71 51.56 48.09
CA LYS A 570 28.44 51.16 47.47
C LYS A 570 28.61 50.44 46.12
N SER A 571 29.63 50.80 45.34
CA SER A 571 29.94 50.16 44.06
C SER A 571 30.81 48.92 44.27
N LEU A 572 32.13 49.08 44.36
CA LEU A 572 33.09 47.99 44.44
C LEU A 572 32.97 47.19 45.74
N GLY A 573 32.68 47.84 46.87
CA GLY A 573 32.37 47.11 48.11
C GLY A 573 31.09 46.28 47.97
N GLY A 574 30.14 46.76 47.17
CA GLY A 574 28.95 46.02 46.79
C GLY A 574 29.24 44.81 45.89
N ASP A 575 30.19 44.94 44.96
CA ASP A 575 30.64 43.84 44.10
C ASP A 575 31.36 42.75 44.92
N VAL A 576 32.18 43.14 45.91
CA VAL A 576 32.80 42.22 46.87
C VAL A 576 31.72 41.44 47.63
N LEU A 577 30.70 42.13 48.16
CA LEU A 577 29.58 41.50 48.85
C LEU A 577 28.81 40.55 47.91
N ALA A 578 28.59 40.95 46.66
CA ALA A 578 27.88 40.14 45.68
C ALA A 578 28.63 38.83 45.37
N GLU A 579 29.95 38.89 45.18
CA GLU A 579 30.74 37.68 44.89
C GLU A 579 30.82 36.74 46.11
N LEU A 580 30.91 37.29 47.33
CA LEU A 580 30.80 36.51 48.57
C LEU A 580 29.41 35.86 48.73
N CYS A 581 28.33 36.57 48.39
CA CYS A 581 26.96 36.02 48.41
C CYS A 581 26.80 34.88 47.40
N LYS A 582 27.32 35.02 46.17
CA LYS A 582 27.31 33.95 45.16
C LYS A 582 28.07 32.72 45.64
N TYR A 583 29.24 32.94 46.25
CA TYR A 583 30.03 31.85 46.80
C TYR A 583 29.28 31.13 47.92
N ALA A 584 28.73 31.85 48.90
CA ALA A 584 27.96 31.27 50.01
C ALA A 584 26.69 30.54 49.54
N ALA A 585 25.96 31.12 48.58
CA ALA A 585 24.81 30.49 47.95
C ALA A 585 25.18 29.18 47.26
N ASN A 586 26.30 29.15 46.53
CA ASN A 586 26.80 27.94 45.88
C ASN A 586 27.20 26.86 46.91
N GLN A 587 27.81 27.23 48.04
CA GLN A 587 28.11 26.29 49.13
C GLN A 587 26.83 25.69 49.77
N CYS A 588 25.74 26.47 49.80
CA CYS A 588 24.45 26.04 50.34
C CYS A 588 23.52 25.42 49.28
N ASN A 589 23.98 25.22 48.04
CA ASN A 589 23.18 24.77 46.87
C ASN A 589 21.95 25.65 46.58
N ILE A 590 22.02 26.95 46.88
CA ILE A 590 21.00 27.94 46.52
C ILE A 590 21.29 28.42 45.09
N SER A 591 20.31 28.27 44.19
CA SER A 591 20.45 28.71 42.80
C SER A 591 20.39 30.24 42.70
N VAL A 592 21.45 30.84 42.16
CA VAL A 592 21.54 32.29 41.93
C VAL A 592 21.35 32.55 40.43
N GLN A 593 20.30 33.30 40.08
CA GLN A 593 20.01 33.68 38.69
C GLN A 593 20.59 35.08 38.39
N GLY A 594 21.52 35.15 37.44
CA GLY A 594 22.11 36.41 36.94
C GLY A 594 23.55 36.65 37.37
N GLU A 595 24.34 37.28 36.48
CA GLU A 595 25.75 37.63 36.74
C GLU A 595 25.92 38.81 37.69
N VAL A 596 24.93 39.72 37.75
CA VAL A 596 24.94 40.91 38.62
C VAL A 596 23.80 40.82 39.62
N LEU A 597 24.11 40.95 40.90
CA LEU A 597 23.11 40.88 41.97
C LEU A 597 22.61 42.27 42.35
N THR A 598 21.31 42.49 42.25
CA THR A 598 20.66 43.69 42.77
C THR A 598 20.73 43.73 44.31
N VAL A 599 20.55 44.92 44.90
CA VAL A 599 20.55 45.09 46.36
C VAL A 599 19.50 44.20 47.04
N GLU A 600 18.31 44.11 46.45
CA GLU A 600 17.21 43.27 46.95
C GLU A 600 17.53 41.78 46.86
N GLN A 601 18.11 41.32 45.74
CA GLN A 601 18.55 39.94 45.59
C GLN A 601 19.66 39.56 46.58
N ARG A 602 20.64 40.44 46.82
CA ARG A 602 21.68 40.21 47.83
C ARG A 602 21.09 40.06 49.23
N ASN A 603 20.19 40.96 49.62
CA ASN A 603 19.54 40.90 50.93
C ASN A 603 18.71 39.62 51.10
N LYS A 604 18.01 39.19 50.04
CA LYS A 604 17.25 37.94 50.05
C LYS A 604 18.17 36.73 50.22
N ILE A 605 19.25 36.66 49.42
CA ILE A 605 20.26 35.58 49.53
C ILE A 605 20.85 35.55 50.93
N ILE A 606 21.23 36.70 51.50
CA ILE A 606 21.82 36.77 52.85
C ILE A 606 20.86 36.20 53.90
N ASN A 607 19.56 36.50 53.82
CA ASN A 607 18.56 36.00 54.77
C ASN A 607 18.24 34.50 54.60
N ASP A 608 18.44 33.95 53.40
CA ASP A 608 18.21 32.53 53.09
C ASP A 608 19.43 31.65 53.45
N LEU A 609 20.56 32.25 53.89
CA LEU A 609 21.78 31.54 54.25
C LEU A 609 21.80 31.09 55.73
N PRO A 610 22.53 30.01 56.07
CA PRO A 610 22.77 29.62 57.45
C PRO A 610 23.49 30.70 58.25
N ASP A 611 23.31 30.68 59.58
CA ASP A 611 23.90 31.63 60.54
C ASP A 611 25.41 31.83 60.36
N GLU A 612 26.15 30.79 59.96
CA GLU A 612 27.60 30.80 59.71
C GLU A 612 27.99 31.76 58.59
N PHE A 613 27.21 31.83 57.50
CA PHE A 613 27.45 32.73 56.38
C PHE A 613 26.66 34.05 56.51
N MET A 614 25.47 34.00 57.11
CA MET A 614 24.59 35.16 57.23
C MET A 614 25.21 36.26 58.12
N LYS A 615 25.69 35.93 59.33
CA LYS A 615 26.17 36.94 60.29
C LYS A 615 27.32 37.79 59.75
N PRO A 616 28.39 37.22 59.15
CA PRO A 616 29.46 38.02 58.56
C PRO A 616 28.97 38.88 57.38
N LEU A 617 28.11 38.33 56.49
CA LEU A 617 27.61 39.06 55.34
C LEU A 617 26.67 40.22 55.71
N VAL A 618 25.83 40.06 56.74
CA VAL A 618 25.00 41.15 57.27
C VAL A 618 25.88 42.28 57.80
N SER A 619 26.94 41.95 58.55
CA SER A 619 27.91 42.94 59.04
C SER A 619 28.58 43.68 57.88
N LEU A 620 29.06 42.96 56.88
CA LEU A 620 29.68 43.56 55.69
C LEU A 620 28.70 44.46 54.92
N ASN A 621 27.45 44.02 54.74
CA ASN A 621 26.42 44.80 54.07
C ASN A 621 26.10 46.13 54.79
N GLY A 622 26.14 46.14 56.13
CA GLY A 622 25.99 47.35 56.94
C GLY A 622 27.06 48.41 56.64
N THR A 623 28.32 47.98 56.47
CA THR A 623 29.45 48.89 56.22
C THR A 623 29.39 49.59 54.87
N LEU A 624 28.64 49.07 53.88
CA LEU A 624 28.57 49.67 52.53
C LEU A 624 27.92 51.06 52.51
N SER A 625 27.11 51.39 53.53
CA SER A 625 26.50 52.72 53.67
C SER A 625 27.24 53.63 54.64
N GLU A 626 28.26 53.10 55.34
CA GLU A 626 29.14 53.86 56.21
C GLU A 626 30.16 54.65 55.37
N GLN A 627 30.63 55.77 55.91
CA GLN A 627 31.69 56.57 55.27
C GLN A 627 33.05 56.24 55.89
N ASN A 628 33.27 54.97 56.23
CA ASN A 628 34.43 54.49 56.97
C ASN A 628 35.03 53.26 56.28
N MET A 629 36.27 53.39 55.80
CA MET A 629 36.99 52.32 55.12
C MET A 629 37.54 51.27 56.11
N GLU A 630 37.83 51.67 57.35
CA GLU A 630 38.40 50.78 58.37
C GLU A 630 37.37 49.76 58.85
N SER A 631 36.12 50.17 59.07
CA SER A 631 35.02 49.24 59.41
C SER A 631 34.75 48.24 58.29
N PHE A 632 34.82 48.67 57.04
CA PHE A 632 34.68 47.79 55.87
C PHE A 632 35.78 46.72 55.80
N PHE A 633 37.06 47.08 55.99
CA PHE A 633 38.14 46.08 55.97
C PHE A 633 38.04 45.09 57.14
N GLN A 634 37.65 45.55 58.33
CA GLN A 634 37.40 44.65 59.48
C GLN A 634 36.27 43.65 59.19
N ALA A 635 35.17 44.11 58.55
CA ALA A 635 34.07 43.24 58.17
C ALA A 635 34.44 42.24 57.07
N ILE A 636 35.28 42.64 56.08
CA ILE A 636 35.81 41.73 55.07
C ILE A 636 36.69 40.66 55.69
N ASP A 637 37.62 41.03 56.56
CA ASP A 637 38.53 40.06 57.18
C ASP A 637 37.74 39.01 58.00
N ALA A 638 36.67 39.43 58.66
CA ALA A 638 35.73 38.52 59.34
C ALA A 638 35.03 37.57 58.34
N CYS A 639 34.50 38.08 57.23
CA CYS A 639 33.89 37.25 56.17
C CYS A 639 34.89 36.23 55.59
N LEU A 640 36.10 36.67 55.26
CA LEU A 640 37.10 35.79 54.64
C LEU A 640 37.59 34.70 55.60
N SER A 641 37.74 35.03 56.88
CA SER A 641 38.09 34.05 57.92
C SER A 641 37.03 32.95 58.04
N GLU A 642 35.75 33.30 58.13
CA GLU A 642 34.65 32.33 58.21
C GLU A 642 34.50 31.52 56.91
N PHE A 643 34.85 32.11 55.76
CA PHE A 643 34.69 31.47 54.45
C PHE A 643 35.95 30.65 54.05
N GLY A 644 36.97 30.60 54.91
CA GLY A 644 38.23 29.90 54.65
C GLY A 644 39.09 30.51 53.54
N MET A 645 38.88 31.79 53.22
CA MET A 645 39.59 32.51 52.17
C MET A 645 40.72 33.37 52.75
N ILE A 646 41.79 33.57 51.96
CA ILE A 646 42.97 34.34 52.40
C ILE A 646 43.21 35.52 51.45
N LEU A 647 43.42 36.71 52.03
CA LEU A 647 43.92 37.87 51.29
C LEU A 647 45.42 37.72 50.98
N LYS A 648 45.78 37.90 49.70
CA LYS A 648 47.18 37.89 49.26
C LYS A 648 47.92 39.11 49.84
N LYS A 649 49.18 38.93 50.24
CA LYS A 649 50.03 40.02 50.75
C LYS A 649 50.25 41.07 49.66
N VAL A 650 50.22 42.35 50.05
CA VAL A 650 50.41 43.50 49.16
C VAL A 650 51.80 43.47 48.53
N ASP A 651 51.88 43.53 47.20
CA ASP A 651 53.11 43.58 46.43
C ASP A 651 53.27 44.97 45.78
N LYS A 652 54.14 45.80 46.34
CA LYS A 652 54.36 47.17 45.88
C LYS A 652 54.81 47.27 44.42
N LYS A 653 55.42 46.23 43.84
CA LYS A 653 55.80 46.22 42.42
C LYS A 653 54.58 45.97 41.53
N LYS A 654 53.70 45.07 41.95
CA LYS A 654 52.44 44.79 41.26
C LYS A 654 51.46 45.96 41.37
N ASP A 655 51.40 46.65 42.50
CA ASP A 655 50.58 47.85 42.67
C ASP A 655 50.88 48.91 41.60
N LYS A 656 52.17 49.20 41.36
CA LYS A 656 52.58 50.15 40.30
C LYS A 656 52.15 49.70 38.91
N LEU A 657 52.30 48.40 38.61
CA LEU A 657 51.87 47.83 37.33
C LEU A 657 50.35 47.89 37.16
N LEU A 658 49.58 47.66 38.23
CA LEU A 658 48.11 47.76 38.21
C LEU A 658 47.64 49.19 37.96
N VAL A 659 48.25 50.18 38.62
CA VAL A 659 47.96 51.60 38.36
C VAL A 659 48.29 51.97 36.91
N GLN A 660 49.42 51.50 36.38
CA GLN A 660 49.79 51.70 34.98
C GLN A 660 48.76 51.06 34.04
N ASN A 661 48.37 49.81 34.27
CA ASN A 661 47.39 49.10 33.45
C ASN A 661 46.01 49.78 33.50
N HIS A 662 45.58 50.27 34.67
CA HIS A 662 44.34 51.03 34.81
C HIS A 662 44.37 52.33 34.01
N ARG A 663 45.49 53.06 34.06
CA ARG A 663 45.70 54.27 33.25
C ARG A 663 45.61 53.96 31.75
N GLU A 664 46.32 52.94 31.27
CA GLU A 664 46.25 52.55 29.84
C GLU A 664 44.85 52.09 29.45
N LYS A 665 44.14 51.38 30.34
CA LYS A 665 42.75 50.95 30.13
C LYS A 665 41.80 52.14 29.99
N LEU A 666 41.86 53.12 30.89
CA LEU A 666 41.04 54.33 30.80
C LEU A 666 41.29 55.12 29.51
N ILE A 667 42.56 55.19 29.07
CA ILE A 667 42.92 55.86 27.82
C ILE A 667 42.38 55.09 26.60
N SER A 668 42.51 53.77 26.59
CA SER A 668 41.98 52.93 25.50
C SER A 668 40.44 52.93 25.43
N GLU A 669 39.77 52.91 26.58
CA GLU A 669 38.31 53.04 26.66
C GLU A 669 37.86 54.44 26.22
N LEU A 670 38.61 55.49 26.59
CA LEU A 670 38.35 56.84 26.11
C LEU A 670 38.48 56.96 24.58
N GLU A 671 39.47 56.30 23.95
CA GLU A 671 39.64 56.31 22.50
C GLU A 671 38.40 55.77 21.75
N THR A 672 37.72 54.79 22.33
CA THR A 672 36.54 54.14 21.74
C THR A 672 35.20 54.69 22.24
N CYS A 673 35.20 55.53 23.27
CA CYS A 673 34.00 56.15 23.81
C CYS A 673 33.50 57.29 22.90
N GLU A 674 32.19 57.27 22.60
CA GLU A 674 31.49 58.31 21.84
C GLU A 674 30.54 59.14 22.72
N ASP A 675 30.14 58.62 23.88
CA ASP A 675 29.26 59.33 24.82
C ASP A 675 30.01 60.52 25.46
N PRO A 676 29.51 61.76 25.32
CA PRO A 676 30.22 62.94 25.80
C PRO A 676 30.43 63.01 27.31
N ALA A 677 29.48 62.53 28.11
CA ALA A 677 29.53 62.59 29.57
C ALA A 677 30.47 61.52 30.14
N LEU A 678 30.43 60.32 29.60
CA LEU A 678 31.34 59.22 29.92
C LEU A 678 32.76 59.52 29.44
N SER A 679 32.92 60.16 28.27
CA SER A 679 34.22 60.60 27.77
C SER A 679 34.88 61.62 28.70
N LEU A 680 34.12 62.61 29.20
CA LEU A 680 34.63 63.54 30.22
C LEU A 680 35.03 62.80 31.50
N HIS A 681 34.19 61.88 31.98
CA HIS A 681 34.44 61.13 33.20
C HIS A 681 35.73 60.29 33.11
N MET A 682 35.90 59.55 32.02
CA MET A 682 37.11 58.77 31.75
C MET A 682 38.35 59.65 31.58
N ALA A 683 38.25 60.77 30.86
CA ALA A 683 39.35 61.72 30.69
C ALA A 683 39.82 62.29 32.03
N VAL A 684 38.89 62.72 32.90
CA VAL A 684 39.20 63.28 34.22
C VAL A 684 39.86 62.24 35.13
N LEU A 685 39.37 60.99 35.13
CA LEU A 685 40.00 59.91 35.88
C LEU A 685 41.39 59.52 35.34
N ALA A 686 41.56 59.51 34.01
CA ALA A 686 42.84 59.25 33.37
C ALA A 686 43.87 60.33 33.72
N ILE A 687 43.49 61.61 33.61
CA ILE A 687 44.34 62.75 33.96
C ILE A 687 44.70 62.73 35.44
N PHE A 688 43.74 62.46 36.33
CA PHE A 688 44.02 62.29 37.75
C PHE A 688 45.06 61.20 38.00
N THR A 689 44.92 60.05 37.33
CA THR A 689 45.85 58.93 37.46
C THR A 689 47.24 59.27 36.90
N ILE A 690 47.32 60.01 35.78
CA ILE A 690 48.58 60.49 35.19
C ILE A 690 49.32 61.42 36.17
N VAL A 691 48.62 62.39 36.75
CA VAL A 691 49.22 63.42 37.59
C VAL A 691 49.60 62.89 38.97
N THR A 692 48.73 62.11 39.60
CA THR A 692 48.90 61.67 40.99
C THR A 692 49.59 60.32 41.12
N GLN A 693 49.69 59.55 40.03
CA GLN A 693 50.14 58.15 40.03
C GLN A 693 49.33 57.24 40.97
N ASN A 694 48.07 57.62 41.25
CA ASN A 694 47.13 56.86 42.04
C ASN A 694 45.79 56.73 41.29
N MET A 695 45.12 55.59 41.45
CA MET A 695 43.80 55.38 40.84
C MET A 695 42.71 56.06 41.67
N LEU A 696 41.64 56.51 41.01
CA LEU A 696 40.49 57.12 41.66
C LEU A 696 39.19 56.48 41.16
N HIS A 697 38.30 56.11 42.07
CA HIS A 697 36.97 55.62 41.74
C HIS A 697 35.95 56.69 42.13
N ALA A 698 35.26 57.24 41.12
CA ALA A 698 34.35 58.35 41.31
C ALA A 698 33.13 58.22 40.39
N SER A 699 32.02 58.82 40.79
CA SER A 699 30.82 58.99 39.96
C SER A 699 30.91 60.26 39.11
N GLY A 700 30.08 60.35 38.06
CA GLY A 700 29.99 61.57 37.24
C GLY A 700 29.69 62.84 38.04
N ARG A 701 28.96 62.72 39.18
CA ARG A 701 28.67 63.86 40.08
C ARG A 701 29.89 64.42 40.79
N GLN A 702 30.97 63.64 40.87
CA GLN A 702 32.22 64.01 41.53
C GLN A 702 33.23 64.60 40.56
N VAL A 703 32.95 64.60 39.25
CA VAL A 703 33.82 65.20 38.22
C VAL A 703 34.19 66.65 38.51
N PRO A 704 33.26 67.58 38.85
CA PRO A 704 33.64 68.96 39.14
C PRO A 704 34.63 69.10 40.31
N ILE A 705 34.52 68.21 41.29
CA ILE A 705 35.42 68.17 42.46
C ILE A 705 36.83 67.78 42.01
N ILE A 706 36.94 66.78 41.13
CA ILE A 706 38.23 66.33 40.59
C ILE A 706 38.84 67.41 39.69
N ILE A 707 38.06 68.06 38.83
CA ILE A 707 38.54 69.16 37.98
C ILE A 707 39.10 70.30 38.84
N SER A 708 38.39 70.69 39.91
CA SER A 708 38.87 71.71 40.84
C SER A 708 40.21 71.34 41.49
N TYR A 709 40.43 70.07 41.80
CA TYR A 709 41.72 69.59 42.31
C TYR A 709 42.82 69.67 41.24
N LEU A 710 42.51 69.26 40.01
CA LEU A 710 43.43 69.25 38.87
C LEU A 710 43.90 70.64 38.43
N LYS A 711 43.17 71.71 38.78
CA LYS A 711 43.57 73.12 38.51
C LYS A 711 44.99 73.42 38.95
N THR A 712 45.42 72.88 40.08
CA THR A 712 46.77 73.14 40.63
C THR A 712 47.88 72.33 39.97
N GLN A 713 47.53 71.37 39.11
CA GLN A 713 48.43 70.35 38.58
C GLN A 713 48.58 70.37 37.05
N LEU A 714 47.64 71.01 36.34
CA LEU A 714 47.61 71.13 34.88
C LEU A 714 48.10 72.50 34.42
N LYS A 715 48.43 72.61 33.12
CA LYS A 715 48.65 73.91 32.47
C LYS A 715 47.33 74.67 32.36
N GLU A 716 47.41 76.00 32.32
CA GLU A 716 46.22 76.86 32.25
C GLU A 716 45.33 76.53 31.04
N ASP A 717 45.94 76.38 29.85
CA ASP A 717 45.24 75.98 28.61
C ASP A 717 44.50 74.63 28.73
N ASP A 718 45.14 73.62 29.33
CA ASP A 718 44.56 72.28 29.50
C ASP A 718 43.41 72.28 30.52
N TYR A 719 43.53 73.10 31.58
CA TYR A 719 42.49 73.28 32.58
C TYR A 719 41.28 74.01 32.01
N GLU A 720 41.49 75.10 31.26
CA GLU A 720 40.41 75.85 30.60
C GLU A 720 39.62 74.96 29.64
N ARG A 721 40.31 74.10 28.91
CA ARG A 721 39.67 73.14 27.99
C ARG A 721 38.85 72.08 28.71
N LEU A 722 39.38 71.53 29.81
CA LEU A 722 38.66 70.56 30.64
C LEU A 722 37.42 71.20 31.30
N GLN A 723 37.54 72.45 31.71
CA GLN A 723 36.46 73.25 32.29
C GLN A 723 35.36 73.55 31.26
N LEU A 724 35.74 73.98 30.04
CA LEU A 724 34.82 74.19 28.92
C LEU A 724 34.04 72.92 28.61
N TRP A 725 34.71 71.77 28.58
CA TRP A 725 34.06 70.49 28.36
C TRP A 725 33.05 70.15 29.45
N HIS A 726 33.41 70.36 30.72
CA HIS A 726 32.52 70.13 31.84
C HIS A 726 31.27 71.03 31.80
N GLU A 727 31.41 72.29 31.38
CA GLU A 727 30.27 73.20 31.19
C GLU A 727 29.35 72.74 30.06
N LEU A 728 29.92 72.31 28.92
CA LEU A 728 29.14 71.76 27.80
C LEU A 728 28.41 70.48 28.19
N VAL A 729 29.05 69.55 28.91
CA VAL A 729 28.41 68.32 29.41
C VAL A 729 27.33 68.65 30.45
N SER A 730 27.58 69.61 31.35
CA SER A 730 26.59 70.04 32.33
C SER A 730 25.35 70.65 31.65
N LYS A 731 25.57 71.44 30.60
CA LYS A 731 24.48 71.98 29.76
C LYS A 731 23.74 70.86 29.04
N TYR A 732 24.45 69.91 28.44
CA TYR A 732 23.85 68.75 27.78
C TYR A 732 22.96 67.92 28.70
N LEU A 733 23.38 67.70 29.95
CA LEU A 733 22.61 66.91 30.94
C LEU A 733 21.39 67.66 31.51
N THR A 734 21.36 68.99 31.43
CA THR A 734 20.30 69.84 32.04
C THR A 734 19.34 70.49 31.05
N SER A 735 19.68 70.52 29.75
CA SER A 735 18.86 71.16 28.70
C SER A 735 17.64 70.32 28.27
N ALA A 736 16.62 70.97 27.70
CA ALA A 736 15.45 70.29 27.10
C ALA A 736 15.82 69.61 25.77
N GLU A 737 15.05 68.62 25.31
CA GLU A 737 15.38 67.78 24.14
C GLU A 737 15.74 68.56 22.86
N GLU A 738 15.14 69.73 22.64
CA GLU A 738 15.39 70.59 21.46
C GLU A 738 16.77 71.28 21.48
N GLU A 739 17.31 71.62 22.66
CA GLU A 739 18.64 72.25 22.80
C GLU A 739 19.77 71.22 22.95
N LYS A 740 19.44 69.95 23.23
CA LYS A 740 20.43 68.89 23.42
C LYS A 740 21.19 68.57 22.13
N THR A 741 20.52 68.59 20.99
CA THR A 741 21.12 68.26 19.68
C THR A 741 22.23 69.23 19.29
N GLU A 742 22.02 70.55 19.46
CA GLU A 742 23.06 71.55 19.19
C GLU A 742 24.27 71.45 20.13
N VAL A 743 24.04 71.10 21.40
CA VAL A 743 25.13 70.91 22.38
C VAL A 743 25.87 69.60 22.13
N GLU A 744 25.17 68.55 21.69
CA GLU A 744 25.75 67.25 21.33
C GLU A 744 26.66 67.36 20.11
N GLU A 745 26.27 68.11 19.07
CA GLU A 745 27.14 68.37 17.90
C GLU A 745 28.44 69.08 18.29
N LYS A 746 28.36 70.08 19.19
CA LYS A 746 29.55 70.78 19.71
C LYS A 746 30.44 69.85 20.52
N LEU A 747 29.85 68.98 21.36
CA LEU A 747 30.57 67.98 22.11
C LEU A 747 31.24 66.95 21.19
N LEU A 748 30.59 66.50 20.12
CA LEU A 748 31.18 65.57 19.15
C LEU A 748 32.37 66.20 18.39
N GLN A 749 32.28 67.49 18.05
CA GLN A 749 33.38 68.20 17.38
C GLN A 749 34.61 68.38 18.28
N GLU A 750 34.41 68.66 19.56
CA GLU A 750 35.53 68.82 20.50
C GLU A 750 36.12 67.45 20.93
N LEU A 751 35.40 66.33 20.75
CA LEU A 751 35.77 65.01 21.34
C LEU A 751 37.14 64.50 20.93
N PRO A 752 37.57 64.60 19.66
CA PRO A 752 38.94 64.28 19.27
C PRO A 752 39.99 65.12 20.01
N LEU A 753 39.67 66.37 20.35
CA LEU A 753 40.58 67.29 21.03
C LEU A 753 40.71 66.94 22.51
N LEU A 754 39.63 66.51 23.17
CA LEU A 754 39.70 65.95 24.53
C LEU A 754 40.56 64.68 24.57
N LYS A 755 40.38 63.77 23.60
CA LYS A 755 41.18 62.53 23.50
C LYS A 755 42.67 62.84 23.30
N ASN A 756 43.00 63.77 22.40
CA ASN A 756 44.37 64.21 22.16
C ASN A 756 44.98 64.89 23.39
N MET A 757 44.23 65.73 24.09
CA MET A 757 44.68 66.41 25.31
C MET A 757 45.13 65.41 26.39
N VAL A 758 44.38 64.33 26.63
CA VAL A 758 44.79 63.29 27.60
C VAL A 758 46.11 62.63 27.20
N GLN A 759 46.32 62.38 25.91
CA GLN A 759 47.57 61.81 25.37
C GLN A 759 48.74 62.79 25.47
N GLU A 760 48.51 64.09 25.27
CA GLU A 760 49.54 65.12 25.44
C GLU A 760 49.94 65.30 26.91
N ILE A 761 48.97 65.33 27.83
CA ILE A 761 49.20 65.38 29.28
C ILE A 761 50.10 64.22 29.72
N LYS A 762 49.85 63.02 29.19
CA LYS A 762 50.69 61.82 29.45
C LYS A 762 52.13 61.95 28.96
N LYS A 763 52.40 62.74 27.91
CA LYS A 763 53.76 62.88 27.35
C LYS A 763 54.64 63.83 28.16
N TYR A 764 54.04 64.82 28.84
CA TYR A 764 54.80 65.83 29.57
C TYR A 764 54.74 65.70 31.11
N LYS A 765 53.94 64.76 31.64
CA LYS A 765 53.89 64.34 33.05
C LYS A 765 54.44 62.94 33.19
#